data_AF-A0A1M5TQP1-F1
#
_entry.id   AF-A0A1M5TQP1-F1
#
_cell.length_a   1.000
_cell.length_b   1.000
_cell.length_c   1.000
_cell.angle_alpha   90.00
_cell.angle_beta   90.00
_cell.angle_gamma   90.00
#
_symmetry.space_group_name_H-M   'P 1'
#
loop_
_entity.id
_entity.type
_entity.pdbx_description
1 polymer ?
#
loop_
_entity_poly.entity_id
_entity_poly.type
_entity_poly.pdbx_seq_one_letter_code
_entity_poly.pdbx_strand_id
1 'polypeptide(L)'
;MHERYSTFGTFPQNKSIGRHGYASIIFQAIILCIFFFHAGIAAQAQANDVSLPLISDLKIYQDIPALSLTDSVRRRTMRTTLAAEDPRSPEVGYTFATTFTPDHDGVWKHYRPGYNTWLLKINSPGAYGLAALLADVHLLPGEKIYVYNLNSMRTLASDNVPNTGVWITNFLKGDEVVIEFDVPVSNAKRGSFTIAGISHAYRDVFTTPSTPGQPVSRTQQEDTCYPCLEGTFWQDDRRSVVRILVFRSNTAVVCTGALVNNAERNQRPFVLTAQHCIGSQFDASRSIFTFNYEDLLCDGRSVSEDDALVGASYRASLYEHDFSLLELQTVPPLGFKPYYAGWDIADRGLDHVSCIHHPLGTPRRISLSNAAVTPGDFETPSGQPRASDGFWRVGKWDLGVTAGGSSGAPLFNLDHHIIGSLAGGGSTCNYPYNDFFQRLSQSWTPSSEPDQQLKYWLDPRSSGIQTLEGFDPYEALNVSCDTASNFSNTETMGLIPYPSGKGYFSGYNSDGIESYAERIPNDGKKLLTGITLLTSSLNVHAPGGVVVSVNSGKNGLPEGTDLFQTYIPYIQMSPEVNYVGLHPYLEVEGDYFITYTMAYSEKDTFALAQSPWRAPASNTAFVKLGSGWAPITQISPGGMGASLGIEAMVCSVLPSGPPTAAATEIDLYPNPTSAAIIARLPLSDNVPFDAAVYNPQGTLVATYAQSFDNNLVISTEGWCSGLYILRVSTSSQTYSARFVKN
;
A
#
# COMPACT_ATOMS: atom_id res chain seq x y z
N MET A 1 -16.04 40.81 77.66
CA MET A 1 -15.08 41.01 76.55
C MET A 1 -15.89 41.25 75.29
N HIS A 2 -15.49 42.26 74.52
CA HIS A 2 -16.27 43.02 73.53
C HIS A 2 -16.74 42.23 72.28
N GLU A 3 -18.07 42.21 72.03
CA GLU A 3 -18.82 42.98 71.00
C GLU A 3 -18.09 43.32 69.66
N ARG A 4 -18.63 43.15 68.43
CA ARG A 4 -19.91 43.69 67.91
C ARG A 4 -20.44 43.12 66.55
N TYR A 5 -21.78 42.91 66.52
CA TYR A 5 -22.84 43.26 65.52
C TYR A 5 -22.91 42.47 64.17
N SER A 6 -23.93 41.63 63.86
CA SER A 6 -25.42 41.78 63.68
C SER A 6 -25.82 42.37 62.30
N THR A 7 -26.76 41.86 61.49
CA THR A 7 -28.20 41.58 61.69
C THR A 7 -28.83 40.82 60.48
N PHE A 8 -29.70 39.80 60.68
CA PHE A 8 -31.17 39.69 60.43
C PHE A 8 -31.72 40.16 59.05
N GLY A 9 -32.74 39.56 58.41
CA GLY A 9 -33.72 38.53 58.74
C GLY A 9 -34.84 38.41 57.67
N THR A 10 -35.56 37.29 57.74
CA THR A 10 -36.75 36.71 57.06
C THR A 10 -37.93 37.57 56.49
N PHE A 11 -38.52 37.08 55.37
CA PHE A 11 -39.95 36.95 54.89
C PHE A 11 -41.03 38.02 55.25
N PRO A 12 -42.03 38.36 54.37
CA PRO A 12 -43.19 37.47 54.06
C PRO A 12 -44.01 37.72 52.74
N GLN A 13 -45.12 36.97 52.60
CA GLN A 13 -46.15 36.97 51.55
C GLN A 13 -47.01 38.26 51.41
N ASN A 14 -47.64 38.39 50.22
CA ASN A 14 -49.08 38.62 49.91
C ASN A 14 -49.50 39.86 49.08
N LYS A 15 -50.27 39.55 48.01
CA LYS A 15 -51.43 40.23 47.38
C LYS A 15 -51.31 41.53 46.52
N SER A 16 -51.56 41.28 45.23
CA SER A 16 -52.64 41.82 44.37
C SER A 16 -52.47 43.14 43.58
N ILE A 17 -53.19 43.15 42.43
CA ILE A 17 -53.43 44.23 41.44
C ILE A 17 -52.30 44.30 40.40
N GLY A 18 -52.50 44.30 39.08
CA GLY A 18 -53.69 44.46 38.24
C GLY A 18 -53.19 44.98 36.88
N ARG A 19 -53.81 44.48 35.81
CA ARG A 19 -53.54 44.74 34.38
C ARG A 19 -53.06 46.16 34.04
N HIS A 20 -51.95 46.24 33.30
CA HIS A 20 -51.82 46.84 31.95
C HIS A 20 -50.32 46.94 31.59
N GLY A 21 -49.88 46.25 30.52
CA GLY A 21 -48.51 46.43 30.03
C GLY A 21 -47.83 45.25 29.33
N TYR A 22 -48.54 44.24 28.82
CA TYR A 22 -47.95 43.12 28.06
C TYR A 22 -48.13 43.26 26.53
N ALA A 23 -48.09 44.48 26.00
CA ALA A 23 -48.22 44.72 24.55
C ALA A 23 -47.00 45.42 23.91
N SER A 24 -45.96 45.81 24.68
CA SER A 24 -44.85 46.60 24.13
C SER A 24 -43.47 45.93 24.15
N ILE A 25 -43.35 44.70 24.69
CA ILE A 25 -42.06 43.98 24.73
C ILE A 25 -41.99 42.90 23.63
N ILE A 26 -43.13 42.41 23.12
CA ILE A 26 -43.16 41.43 22.03
C ILE A 26 -42.92 42.09 20.66
N PHE A 27 -43.21 43.39 20.52
CA PHE A 27 -43.05 44.10 19.23
C PHE A 27 -41.60 44.54 18.94
N GLN A 28 -40.76 44.75 19.96
CA GLN A 28 -39.33 45.05 19.78
C GLN A 28 -38.47 43.79 19.56
N ALA A 29 -38.91 42.62 20.00
CA ALA A 29 -38.22 41.36 19.73
C ALA A 29 -38.46 40.85 18.28
N ILE A 30 -39.61 41.18 17.68
CA ILE A 30 -39.95 40.74 16.32
C ILE A 30 -39.28 41.61 15.24
N ILE A 31 -39.08 42.90 15.49
CA ILE A 31 -38.39 43.79 14.52
C ILE A 31 -36.87 43.56 14.52
N LEU A 32 -36.27 43.11 15.62
CA LEU A 32 -34.86 42.69 15.65
C LEU A 32 -34.63 41.35 14.95
N CYS A 33 -35.63 40.48 14.89
CA CYS A 33 -35.56 39.21 14.14
C CYS A 33 -35.75 39.39 12.62
N ILE A 34 -36.44 40.44 12.17
CA ILE A 34 -36.70 40.66 10.74
C ILE A 34 -35.54 41.40 10.04
N PHE A 35 -34.72 42.17 10.77
CA PHE A 35 -33.51 42.79 10.20
C PHE A 35 -32.28 41.88 10.10
N PHE A 36 -32.29 40.70 10.74
CA PHE A 36 -31.25 39.68 10.54
C PHE A 36 -31.56 38.69 9.40
N PHE A 37 -32.71 38.81 8.73
CA PHE A 37 -33.10 37.91 7.63
C PHE A 37 -32.84 38.45 6.22
N HIS A 38 -32.24 39.65 6.05
CA HIS A 38 -32.01 40.25 4.72
C HIS A 38 -30.60 40.84 4.50
N ALA A 39 -29.60 40.49 5.32
CA ALA A 39 -28.19 40.71 4.99
C ALA A 39 -27.63 39.40 4.41
N GLY A 40 -27.32 39.45 3.11
CA GLY A 40 -27.03 38.29 2.28
C GLY A 40 -26.03 37.30 2.87
N ILE A 41 -26.50 36.08 3.10
CA ILE A 41 -25.66 34.90 2.98
C ILE A 41 -25.45 34.69 1.48
N ALA A 42 -24.56 35.49 0.89
CA ALA A 42 -23.73 34.95 -0.16
C ALA A 42 -22.87 33.91 0.55
N ALA A 43 -23.37 32.67 0.60
CA ALA A 43 -22.50 31.53 0.76
C ALA A 43 -21.55 31.62 -0.44
N GLN A 44 -20.39 32.24 -0.24
CA GLN A 44 -19.24 31.93 -1.07
C GLN A 44 -19.06 30.43 -0.86
N ALA A 45 -19.64 29.65 -1.76
CA ALA A 45 -19.13 28.33 -2.06
C ALA A 45 -17.64 28.56 -2.28
N GLN A 46 -16.84 28.15 -1.30
CA GLN A 46 -15.41 28.02 -1.49
C GLN A 46 -15.33 27.03 -2.64
N ALA A 47 -15.03 27.54 -3.84
CA ALA A 47 -14.60 26.71 -4.94
C ALA A 47 -13.34 26.04 -4.41
N ASN A 48 -13.50 24.84 -3.85
CA ASN A 48 -12.38 23.99 -3.46
C ASN A 48 -11.82 23.50 -4.79
N ASP A 49 -10.91 24.34 -5.28
CA ASP A 49 -10.29 24.26 -6.57
C ASP A 49 -9.34 23.07 -6.59
N VAL A 50 -9.49 22.28 -7.64
CA VAL A 50 -8.74 21.06 -7.92
C VAL A 50 -7.33 21.50 -8.27
N SER A 51 -6.44 21.64 -7.29
CA SER A 51 -5.02 21.94 -7.58
C SER A 51 -4.33 20.71 -8.14
N LEU A 52 -4.52 20.49 -9.44
CA LEU A 52 -3.72 19.54 -10.22
C LEU A 52 -2.26 19.94 -10.10
N PRO A 53 -1.31 19.06 -9.78
CA PRO A 53 0.12 19.39 -9.75
C PRO A 53 0.58 19.91 -11.11
N LEU A 54 1.58 20.80 -11.15
CA LEU A 54 2.00 21.47 -12.39
C LEU A 54 2.58 20.53 -13.45
N ILE A 55 2.85 19.27 -13.10
CA ILE A 55 3.22 18.22 -14.05
C ILE A 55 2.23 18.09 -15.23
N SER A 56 0.97 18.48 -15.05
CA SER A 56 -0.03 18.47 -16.13
C SER A 56 0.23 19.52 -17.22
N ASP A 57 1.08 20.53 -16.98
CA ASP A 57 1.49 21.53 -17.96
C ASP A 57 2.99 21.39 -18.27
N LEU A 58 3.27 20.74 -19.40
CA LEU A 58 4.63 20.44 -19.84
C LEU A 58 5.49 21.69 -20.04
N LYS A 59 4.87 22.81 -20.43
CA LYS A 59 5.60 24.05 -20.69
C LYS A 59 6.11 24.62 -19.36
N ILE A 60 5.25 24.61 -18.35
CA ILE A 60 5.64 25.02 -17.00
C ILE A 60 6.75 24.11 -16.48
N TYR A 61 6.63 22.78 -16.64
CA TYR A 61 7.64 21.81 -16.24
C TYR A 61 9.03 22.06 -16.85
N GLN A 62 9.07 22.41 -18.14
CA GLN A 62 10.31 22.67 -18.88
C GLN A 62 10.98 24.00 -18.48
N ASP A 63 10.18 24.99 -18.09
CA ASP A 63 10.66 26.34 -17.75
C ASP A 63 11.21 26.46 -16.31
N ILE A 64 11.07 25.44 -15.46
CA ILE A 64 11.59 25.47 -14.08
C ILE A 64 13.13 25.42 -14.11
N PRO A 65 13.84 26.41 -13.51
CA PRO A 65 15.29 26.36 -13.38
C PRO A 65 15.73 25.13 -12.59
N ALA A 66 16.61 24.32 -13.17
CA ALA A 66 17.11 23.10 -12.54
C ALA A 66 18.44 23.36 -11.79
N LEU A 67 18.49 22.92 -10.53
CA LEU A 67 19.72 22.82 -9.76
C LEU A 67 20.40 21.47 -10.05
N SER A 68 21.63 21.49 -10.55
CA SER A 68 22.36 20.25 -10.88
C SER A 68 23.28 19.79 -9.74
N LEU A 69 23.21 18.50 -9.38
CA LEU A 69 24.08 17.86 -8.39
C LEU A 69 25.41 17.33 -8.97
N THR A 70 25.74 17.67 -10.23
CA THR A 70 26.89 17.14 -10.98
C THR A 70 28.24 17.22 -10.23
N ASP A 71 28.54 18.33 -9.56
CA ASP A 71 29.81 18.51 -8.84
C ASP A 71 29.89 17.67 -7.55
N SER A 72 28.73 17.34 -6.98
CA SER A 72 28.63 16.46 -5.82
C SER A 72 28.77 15.00 -6.24
N VAL A 73 28.22 14.62 -7.41
CA VAL A 73 28.39 13.29 -8.01
C VAL A 73 29.86 13.03 -8.37
N ARG A 74 30.51 13.97 -9.08
CA ARG A 74 31.92 13.84 -9.52
C ARG A 74 32.93 13.68 -8.38
N ARG A 75 32.70 14.32 -7.23
CA ARG A 75 33.60 14.24 -6.07
C ARG A 75 33.56 12.88 -5.36
N ARG A 76 32.64 11.99 -5.72
CA ARG A 76 32.32 10.80 -4.93
C ARG A 76 32.42 9.46 -5.65
N THR A 77 32.72 9.48 -6.95
CA THR A 77 32.79 8.29 -7.81
C THR A 77 33.70 7.20 -7.25
N MET A 78 34.82 7.48 -6.58
CA MET A 78 35.71 6.39 -6.10
C MET A 78 35.08 5.39 -5.10
N ARG A 79 34.19 5.82 -4.19
CA ARG A 79 33.58 4.93 -3.18
C ARG A 79 32.24 4.35 -3.63
N THR A 80 31.50 5.10 -4.46
CA THR A 80 30.24 4.67 -5.07
C THR A 80 30.46 3.69 -6.22
N THR A 81 31.56 3.82 -6.98
CA THR A 81 31.94 2.86 -8.04
C THR A 81 32.20 1.47 -7.48
N LEU A 82 32.92 1.33 -6.36
CA LEU A 82 33.18 0.02 -5.75
C LEU A 82 31.90 -0.70 -5.29
N ALA A 83 30.97 0.03 -4.64
CA ALA A 83 29.70 -0.53 -4.21
C ALA A 83 28.77 -0.82 -5.39
N ALA A 84 28.75 0.06 -6.41
CA ALA A 84 27.98 -0.15 -7.63
C ALA A 84 28.45 -1.39 -8.40
N GLU A 85 29.76 -1.63 -8.46
CA GLU A 85 30.39 -2.75 -9.15
C GLU A 85 30.32 -4.09 -8.40
N ASP A 86 30.04 -4.12 -7.09
CA ASP A 86 29.86 -5.38 -6.35
C ASP A 86 28.41 -5.89 -6.45
N PRO A 87 28.11 -6.90 -7.28
CA PRO A 87 26.75 -7.39 -7.52
C PRO A 87 26.06 -7.96 -6.27
N ARG A 88 26.78 -8.11 -5.13
CA ARG A 88 26.23 -8.61 -3.86
C ARG A 88 25.89 -7.49 -2.87
N SER A 89 26.30 -6.25 -3.15
CA SER A 89 26.08 -5.13 -2.24
C SER A 89 24.57 -4.84 -2.08
N PRO A 90 24.07 -4.59 -0.86
CA PRO A 90 22.70 -4.10 -0.65
C PRO A 90 22.56 -2.59 -0.88
N GLU A 91 23.66 -1.88 -1.13
CA GLU A 91 23.60 -0.44 -1.41
C GLU A 91 23.03 -0.20 -2.81
N VAL A 92 22.04 0.68 -2.90
CA VAL A 92 21.32 1.00 -4.15
C VAL A 92 21.48 2.46 -4.56
N GLY A 93 21.82 3.33 -3.60
CA GLY A 93 21.88 4.76 -3.86
C GLY A 93 22.79 5.53 -2.93
N TYR A 94 23.06 6.77 -3.32
CA TYR A 94 23.88 7.71 -2.60
C TYR A 94 23.03 8.92 -2.17
N THR A 95 22.94 9.22 -0.88
CA THR A 95 22.14 10.34 -0.36
C THR A 95 22.98 11.62 -0.25
N PHE A 96 22.70 12.61 -1.10
CA PHE A 96 23.26 13.96 -0.99
C PHE A 96 22.55 14.70 0.14
N ALA A 97 23.29 15.04 1.21
CA ALA A 97 22.76 15.91 2.25
C ALA A 97 22.60 17.33 1.69
N THR A 98 21.45 17.95 1.95
CA THR A 98 21.06 19.28 1.47
C THR A 98 20.41 20.06 2.60
N THR A 99 20.18 21.36 2.39
CA THR A 99 19.50 22.23 3.36
C THR A 99 18.53 23.16 2.64
N PHE A 100 17.91 22.69 1.55
CA PHE A 100 17.08 23.56 0.72
C PHE A 100 15.76 23.86 1.41
N THR A 101 15.30 25.11 1.29
CA THR A 101 14.05 25.58 1.90
C THR A 101 13.28 26.49 0.95
N PRO A 102 11.95 26.60 1.07
CA PRO A 102 11.19 27.54 0.25
C PRO A 102 11.48 29.03 0.50
N ASP A 103 12.26 29.37 1.54
CA ASP A 103 12.68 30.75 1.85
C ASP A 103 13.91 31.20 1.06
N HIS A 104 14.80 30.27 0.73
CA HIS A 104 16.12 30.57 0.19
C HIS A 104 16.39 29.92 -1.18
N ASP A 105 15.65 28.87 -1.52
CA ASP A 105 15.85 28.08 -2.72
C ASP A 105 14.58 28.06 -3.57
N GLY A 106 14.70 27.61 -4.82
CA GLY A 106 13.56 27.47 -5.74
C GLY A 106 12.95 28.81 -6.16
N VAL A 107 11.74 28.75 -6.70
CA VAL A 107 11.01 29.92 -7.22
C VAL A 107 9.54 29.89 -6.80
N TRP A 108 9.04 31.03 -6.31
CA TRP A 108 7.61 31.24 -6.07
C TRP A 108 6.95 31.82 -7.32
N LYS A 109 5.78 31.27 -7.67
CA LYS A 109 5.02 31.62 -8.86
C LYS A 109 3.52 31.48 -8.58
N HIS A 110 2.72 32.23 -9.33
CA HIS A 110 1.27 32.14 -9.30
C HIS A 110 0.80 31.51 -10.61
N TYR A 111 0.73 30.17 -10.64
CA TYR A 111 0.35 29.41 -11.84
C TYR A 111 -1.15 29.12 -11.89
N ARG A 112 -1.82 29.04 -10.74
CA ARG A 112 -3.23 28.68 -10.62
C ARG A 112 -3.98 29.66 -9.73
N PRO A 113 -5.25 29.99 -10.05
CA PRO A 113 -6.12 30.71 -9.14
C PRO A 113 -6.17 30.02 -7.76
N GLY A 114 -6.20 30.80 -6.68
CA GLY A 114 -6.37 30.25 -5.34
C GLY A 114 -5.10 29.71 -4.66
N TYR A 115 -3.96 29.59 -5.35
CA TYR A 115 -2.71 29.10 -4.75
C TYR A 115 -1.48 29.98 -5.07
N ASN A 116 -0.57 30.08 -4.11
CA ASN A 116 0.81 30.45 -4.35
C ASN A 116 1.64 29.16 -4.40
N THR A 117 2.41 28.96 -5.46
CA THR A 117 3.15 27.72 -5.68
C THR A 117 4.64 27.99 -5.64
N TRP A 118 5.37 27.19 -4.86
CA TRP A 118 6.82 27.15 -4.87
C TRP A 118 7.32 25.93 -5.63
N LEU A 119 8.40 26.09 -6.38
CA LEU A 119 9.01 25.03 -7.18
C LEU A 119 10.52 24.97 -6.98
N LEU A 120 11.03 23.75 -6.84
CA LEU A 120 12.46 23.45 -6.96
C LEU A 120 12.66 22.21 -7.83
N LYS A 121 13.34 22.38 -8.97
CA LYS A 121 13.75 21.29 -9.84
C LYS A 121 15.20 20.92 -9.57
N ILE A 122 15.47 19.63 -9.41
CA ILE A 122 16.79 19.08 -9.12
C ILE A 122 17.13 18.02 -10.17
N ASN A 123 18.32 18.14 -10.76
CA ASN A 123 18.86 17.17 -11.70
C ASN A 123 20.09 16.49 -11.08
N SER A 124 20.21 15.18 -11.27
CA SER A 124 21.31 14.37 -10.77
C SER A 124 21.75 13.39 -11.85
N PRO A 125 22.48 13.86 -12.88
CA PRO A 125 22.71 13.12 -14.11
C PRO A 125 23.20 11.68 -13.88
N GLY A 126 22.58 10.74 -14.60
CA GLY A 126 22.94 9.32 -14.55
C GLY A 126 22.31 8.52 -13.40
N ALA A 127 21.41 9.11 -12.61
CA ALA A 127 20.62 8.35 -11.65
C ALA A 127 19.61 7.46 -12.37
N TYR A 128 19.41 6.23 -11.88
CA TYR A 128 18.26 5.40 -12.26
C TYR A 128 16.96 5.95 -11.68
N GLY A 129 17.03 6.56 -10.50
CA GLY A 129 15.91 7.18 -9.82
C GLY A 129 16.35 8.15 -8.73
N LEU A 130 15.46 9.06 -8.34
CA LEU A 130 15.69 10.04 -7.26
C LEU A 130 14.64 9.94 -6.16
N ALA A 131 15.09 9.99 -4.91
CA ALA A 131 14.22 10.11 -3.74
C ALA A 131 14.47 11.43 -3.02
N ALA A 132 13.41 12.08 -2.55
CA ALA A 132 13.50 13.30 -1.76
C ALA A 132 13.28 12.99 -0.28
N LEU A 133 14.13 13.55 0.58
CA LEU A 133 14.05 13.43 2.02
C LEU A 133 13.76 14.81 2.62
N LEU A 134 12.55 14.95 3.17
CA LEU A 134 12.07 16.15 3.83
C LEU A 134 12.12 15.96 5.35
N ALA A 135 12.56 17.00 6.05
CA ALA A 135 12.64 17.05 7.51
C ALA A 135 12.04 18.36 8.02
N ASP A 136 11.70 18.39 9.30
CA ASP A 136 11.07 19.52 9.99
C ASP A 136 9.79 19.99 9.26
N VAL A 137 9.03 19.03 8.75
CA VAL A 137 7.82 19.29 7.96
C VAL A 137 6.68 19.75 8.87
N HIS A 138 6.21 20.97 8.64
CA HIS A 138 5.06 21.57 9.28
C HIS A 138 4.18 22.21 8.22
N LEU A 139 3.05 21.59 7.91
CA LEU A 139 2.09 22.09 6.91
C LEU A 139 0.83 22.65 7.58
N LEU A 140 0.30 23.72 7.03
CA LEU A 140 -0.99 24.29 7.43
C LEU A 140 -2.15 23.65 6.65
N PRO A 141 -3.40 23.71 7.14
CA PRO A 141 -4.55 23.15 6.44
C PRO A 141 -4.64 23.62 4.98
N GLY A 142 -4.84 22.65 4.07
CA GLY A 142 -4.95 22.88 2.63
C GLY A 142 -3.62 23.01 1.89
N GLU A 143 -2.49 23.04 2.60
CA GLU A 143 -1.17 23.01 1.97
C GLU A 143 -0.79 21.59 1.54
N LYS A 144 -0.09 21.51 0.39
CA LYS A 144 0.33 20.24 -0.21
C LYS A 144 1.74 20.35 -0.74
N ILE A 145 2.52 19.29 -0.56
CA ILE A 145 3.81 19.09 -1.23
C ILE A 145 3.63 17.99 -2.26
N TYR A 146 4.11 18.23 -3.49
CA TYR A 146 4.25 17.22 -4.51
C TYR A 146 5.73 17.00 -4.81
N VAL A 147 6.14 15.74 -4.97
CA VAL A 147 7.47 15.37 -5.43
C VAL A 147 7.26 14.51 -6.67
N TYR A 148 7.70 14.98 -7.82
CA TYR A 148 7.38 14.34 -9.09
C TYR A 148 8.44 14.51 -10.16
N ASN A 149 8.35 13.69 -11.18
CA ASN A 149 8.94 13.91 -12.50
C ASN A 149 7.96 13.39 -13.55
N LEU A 150 8.33 13.43 -14.83
CA LEU A 150 7.45 12.96 -15.91
C LEU A 150 7.03 11.48 -15.79
N ASN A 151 7.70 10.69 -14.95
CA ASN A 151 7.46 9.27 -14.78
C ASN A 151 6.64 8.93 -13.54
N SER A 152 6.64 9.75 -12.49
CA SER A 152 6.11 9.36 -11.18
C SER A 152 5.81 10.58 -10.31
N MET A 153 4.86 10.46 -9.39
CA MET A 153 4.56 11.49 -8.40
C MET A 153 4.30 10.89 -7.01
N ARG A 154 4.62 11.66 -5.98
CA ARG A 154 4.24 11.45 -4.59
C ARG A 154 3.69 12.74 -4.01
N THR A 155 2.69 12.63 -3.13
CA THR A 155 2.01 13.77 -2.52
C THR A 155 2.06 13.65 -1.00
N LEU A 156 2.28 14.78 -0.33
CA LEU A 156 2.12 14.94 1.10
C LEU A 156 1.13 16.08 1.37
N ALA A 157 -0.01 15.75 1.96
CA ALA A 157 -0.99 16.73 2.41
C ALA A 157 -0.83 17.02 3.91
N SER A 158 -1.33 18.17 4.36
CA SER A 158 -1.14 18.65 5.74
C SER A 158 -1.64 17.72 6.85
N ASP A 159 -2.67 16.93 6.56
CA ASP A 159 -3.27 15.92 7.44
C ASP A 159 -2.47 14.61 7.51
N ASN A 160 -1.55 14.40 6.57
CA ASN A 160 -0.75 13.17 6.43
C ASN A 160 0.73 13.35 6.82
N VAL A 161 1.09 14.48 7.46
CA VAL A 161 2.46 14.71 7.93
C VAL A 161 2.79 13.76 9.10
N PRO A 162 3.85 12.94 9.00
CA PRO A 162 4.24 12.05 10.08
C PRO A 162 4.59 12.81 11.37
N ASN A 163 4.26 12.24 12.53
CA ASN A 163 4.56 12.84 13.86
C ASN A 163 6.05 13.14 14.08
N THR A 164 6.94 12.47 13.34
CA THR A 164 8.39 12.70 13.37
C THR A 164 8.81 13.98 12.63
N GLY A 165 7.92 14.58 11.83
CA GLY A 165 8.25 15.68 10.93
C GLY A 165 9.15 15.27 9.75
N VAL A 166 9.34 13.97 9.52
CA VAL A 166 10.16 13.42 8.44
C VAL A 166 9.28 12.73 7.43
N TRP A 167 9.44 13.09 6.15
CA TRP A 167 8.76 12.44 5.04
C TRP A 167 9.74 12.14 3.92
N ILE A 168 9.60 10.98 3.30
CA ILE A 168 10.54 10.49 2.28
C ILE A 168 9.75 9.84 1.16
N THR A 169 10.17 10.04 -0.07
CA THR A 169 9.61 9.33 -1.22
C THR A 169 10.38 8.04 -1.51
N ASN A 170 9.73 7.05 -2.13
CA ASN A 170 10.48 6.04 -2.88
C ASN A 170 11.35 6.72 -3.95
N PHE A 171 12.24 5.95 -4.58
CA PHE A 171 12.88 6.45 -5.79
C PHE A 171 11.82 6.68 -6.87
N LEU A 172 11.84 7.86 -7.49
CA LEU A 172 11.08 8.16 -8.69
C LEU A 172 12.01 7.91 -9.88
N LYS A 173 11.57 7.11 -10.86
CA LYS A 173 12.41 6.70 -11.99
C LYS A 173 12.87 7.92 -12.80
N GLY A 174 14.16 7.96 -13.12
CA GLY A 174 14.80 9.07 -13.84
C GLY A 174 15.79 9.87 -13.00
N ASP A 175 16.52 10.77 -13.67
CA ASP A 175 17.60 11.56 -13.08
C ASP A 175 17.21 13.02 -12.75
N GLU A 176 15.91 13.30 -12.75
CA GLU A 176 15.33 14.58 -12.35
C GLU A 176 14.15 14.40 -11.40
N VAL A 177 13.94 15.38 -10.53
CA VAL A 177 12.79 15.49 -9.64
C VAL A 177 12.43 16.96 -9.42
N VAL A 178 11.14 17.24 -9.32
CA VAL A 178 10.56 18.53 -8.97
C VAL A 178 9.87 18.40 -7.62
N ILE A 179 10.18 19.31 -6.71
CA ILE A 179 9.44 19.50 -5.48
C ILE A 179 8.56 20.74 -5.68
N GLU A 180 7.25 20.57 -5.54
CA GLU A 180 6.23 21.60 -5.63
C GLU A 180 5.57 21.76 -4.25
N PHE A 181 5.38 23.01 -3.81
CA PHE A 181 4.69 23.32 -2.56
C PHE A 181 3.57 24.33 -2.83
N ASP A 182 2.34 23.87 -2.69
CA ASP A 182 1.12 24.64 -2.91
C ASP A 182 0.59 25.20 -1.59
N VAL A 183 0.44 26.52 -1.54
CA VAL A 183 -0.09 27.26 -0.38
C VAL A 183 -1.38 27.97 -0.81
N PRO A 184 -2.54 27.67 -0.19
CA PRO A 184 -3.77 28.42 -0.45
C PRO A 184 -3.57 29.92 -0.23
N VAL A 185 -4.04 30.77 -1.16
CA VAL A 185 -3.94 32.24 -1.02
C VAL A 185 -4.73 32.77 0.18
N SER A 186 -5.67 31.98 0.70
CA SER A 186 -6.38 32.26 1.95
C SER A 186 -5.49 32.16 3.20
N ASN A 187 -4.34 31.47 3.10
CA ASN A 187 -3.43 31.30 4.23
C ASN A 187 -2.55 32.56 4.37
N ALA A 188 -2.67 33.25 5.51
CA ALA A 188 -1.88 34.44 5.81
C ALA A 188 -0.40 34.15 6.15
N LYS A 189 -0.11 32.88 6.45
CA LYS A 189 1.24 32.33 6.66
C LYS A 189 1.34 31.03 5.87
N ARG A 190 2.56 30.51 5.73
CA ARG A 190 2.79 29.20 5.13
C ARG A 190 3.47 28.25 6.10
N GLY A 191 3.32 26.96 5.85
CA GLY A 191 4.14 25.92 6.44
C GLY A 191 5.63 26.03 6.10
N SER A 192 6.42 25.17 6.73
CA SER A 192 7.87 25.09 6.61
C SER A 192 8.33 23.65 6.48
N PHE A 193 9.44 23.44 5.76
CA PHE A 193 10.15 22.17 5.68
C PHE A 193 11.56 22.41 5.15
N THR A 194 12.44 21.46 5.39
CA THR A 194 13.78 21.39 4.80
C THR A 194 13.87 20.17 3.91
N ILE A 195 14.32 20.34 2.66
CA ILE A 195 14.78 19.21 1.84
C ILE A 195 16.19 18.87 2.36
N ALA A 196 16.25 17.93 3.28
CA ALA A 196 17.46 17.53 4.00
C ALA A 196 18.31 16.52 3.21
N GLY A 197 17.75 15.90 2.17
CA GLY A 197 18.57 15.19 1.20
C GLY A 197 17.87 14.80 -0.09
N ILE A 198 18.68 14.54 -1.11
CA ILE A 198 18.29 13.94 -2.38
C ILE A 198 19.11 12.67 -2.57
N SER A 199 18.44 11.53 -2.67
CA SER A 199 19.11 10.25 -2.90
C SER A 199 19.17 9.92 -4.39
N HIS A 200 20.35 9.59 -4.87
CA HIS A 200 20.64 9.17 -6.24
C HIS A 200 20.78 7.66 -6.29
N ALA A 201 19.81 6.96 -6.89
CA ALA A 201 19.94 5.54 -7.16
C ALA A 201 20.95 5.33 -8.29
N TYR A 202 22.06 4.66 -8.00
CA TYR A 202 23.06 4.27 -9.01
C TYR A 202 22.85 2.84 -9.51
N ARG A 203 21.81 2.16 -8.99
CA ARG A 203 21.31 0.87 -9.46
C ARG A 203 19.87 0.99 -9.86
N ASP A 204 19.47 0.17 -10.83
CA ASP A 204 18.07 0.02 -11.14
C ASP A 204 17.37 -0.72 -9.99
N VAL A 205 16.50 0.00 -9.30
CA VAL A 205 15.65 -0.51 -8.21
C VAL A 205 14.21 -0.77 -8.68
N PHE A 206 13.92 -0.53 -9.95
CA PHE A 206 12.58 -0.58 -10.53
C PHE A 206 12.31 -1.86 -11.31
N THR A 207 13.37 -2.52 -11.80
CA THR A 207 13.24 -3.72 -12.61
C THR A 207 13.71 -4.95 -11.85
N THR A 208 13.07 -6.10 -12.11
CA THR A 208 13.76 -7.38 -11.94
C THR A 208 15.00 -7.36 -12.84
N PRO A 209 16.18 -7.77 -12.36
CA PRO A 209 17.42 -7.70 -13.15
C PRO A 209 17.20 -8.41 -14.49
N SER A 210 17.04 -7.60 -15.54
CA SER A 210 16.99 -8.06 -16.92
C SER A 210 17.59 -6.96 -17.76
N THR A 211 18.50 -7.36 -18.64
CA THR A 211 19.23 -6.45 -19.52
C THR A 211 18.21 -5.66 -20.36
N PRO A 212 18.30 -4.32 -20.45
CA PRO A 212 17.36 -3.53 -21.24
C PRO A 212 17.29 -4.01 -22.69
N GLY A 213 16.11 -4.43 -23.15
CA GLY A 213 15.86 -4.82 -24.54
C GLY A 213 15.84 -6.33 -24.85
N GLN A 214 15.93 -7.20 -23.84
CA GLN A 214 15.64 -8.63 -24.01
C GLN A 214 14.30 -8.97 -23.33
N PRO A 215 13.40 -9.76 -23.97
CA PRO A 215 12.34 -10.41 -23.21
C PRO A 215 12.98 -11.21 -22.07
N VAL A 216 12.37 -11.21 -20.89
CA VAL A 216 12.86 -11.95 -19.70
C VAL A 216 12.83 -13.45 -20.02
N SER A 217 13.89 -13.94 -20.65
CA SER A 217 14.20 -15.36 -20.71
C SER A 217 14.91 -15.68 -19.42
N ARG A 218 14.14 -16.02 -18.37
CA ARG A 218 14.71 -16.54 -17.13
C ARG A 218 15.57 -17.74 -17.49
N THR A 219 16.82 -17.73 -17.09
CA THR A 219 17.63 -18.95 -17.19
C THR A 219 17.19 -19.88 -16.07
N GLN A 220 17.26 -21.20 -16.27
CA GLN A 220 16.99 -22.18 -15.20
C GLN A 220 17.82 -21.91 -13.93
N GLN A 221 18.96 -21.22 -14.06
CA GLN A 221 19.84 -20.83 -12.96
C GLN A 221 19.28 -19.66 -12.13
N GLU A 222 18.61 -18.68 -12.75
CA GLU A 222 17.98 -17.57 -12.04
C GLU A 222 16.72 -18.04 -11.29
N ASP A 223 15.92 -18.91 -11.92
CA ASP A 223 14.73 -19.51 -11.31
C ASP A 223 15.05 -20.41 -10.11
N THR A 224 16.24 -21.03 -10.08
CA THR A 224 16.67 -21.87 -8.96
C THR A 224 17.40 -21.09 -7.86
N CYS A 225 18.08 -20.00 -8.21
CA CYS A 225 18.83 -19.20 -7.24
C CYS A 225 17.94 -18.25 -6.44
N TYR A 226 16.97 -17.62 -7.10
CA TYR A 226 16.00 -16.73 -6.46
C TYR A 226 14.58 -17.15 -6.88
N PRO A 227 14.09 -18.30 -6.40
CA PRO A 227 12.81 -18.81 -6.82
C PRO A 227 11.69 -17.90 -6.31
N CYS A 228 10.66 -17.74 -7.13
CA CYS A 228 9.45 -17.10 -6.69
C CYS A 228 8.74 -17.93 -5.62
N LEU A 229 7.89 -17.27 -4.84
CA LEU A 229 7.04 -17.95 -3.88
C LEU A 229 5.81 -18.53 -4.59
N GLU A 230 5.84 -19.81 -4.92
CA GLU A 230 4.73 -20.54 -5.54
C GLU A 230 3.97 -21.41 -4.52
N GLY A 231 2.68 -21.68 -4.77
CA GLY A 231 1.84 -22.57 -3.95
C GLY A 231 1.14 -21.89 -2.76
N THR A 232 0.29 -22.62 -2.04
CA THR A 232 -0.59 -22.06 -1.00
C THR A 232 -0.03 -22.09 0.43
N PHE A 233 1.12 -22.72 0.65
CA PHE A 233 1.63 -22.98 2.00
C PHE A 233 1.97 -21.68 2.76
N TRP A 234 2.71 -20.77 2.15
CA TRP A 234 3.20 -19.53 2.80
C TRP A 234 2.33 -18.28 2.52
N GLN A 235 1.03 -18.46 2.28
CA GLN A 235 0.17 -17.35 1.80
C GLN A 235 -0.09 -16.28 2.87
N ASP A 236 -0.10 -16.66 4.15
CA ASP A 236 -0.23 -15.70 5.24
C ASP A 236 1.13 -15.09 5.61
N ASP A 237 2.15 -15.91 5.81
CA ASP A 237 3.48 -15.48 6.23
C ASP A 237 4.12 -14.50 5.26
N ARG A 238 3.91 -14.72 3.95
CA ARG A 238 4.42 -13.80 2.93
C ARG A 238 3.90 -12.38 3.17
N ARG A 239 2.65 -12.21 3.61
CA ARG A 239 2.05 -10.89 3.88
C ARG A 239 2.69 -10.19 5.09
N SER A 240 3.41 -10.91 5.94
CA SER A 240 4.21 -10.33 7.02
C SER A 240 5.56 -9.77 6.55
N VAL A 241 6.10 -10.30 5.45
CA VAL A 241 7.47 -9.96 4.99
C VAL A 241 7.45 -8.69 4.17
N VAL A 242 8.28 -7.74 4.59
CA VAL A 242 8.40 -6.40 4.02
C VAL A 242 9.80 -6.17 3.46
N ARG A 243 9.85 -5.47 2.32
CA ARG A 243 11.08 -4.87 1.82
C ARG A 243 11.33 -3.56 2.55
N ILE A 244 12.55 -3.33 2.99
CA ILE A 244 12.93 -2.11 3.70
C ILE A 244 13.94 -1.34 2.87
N LEU A 245 13.64 -0.08 2.54
CA LEU A 245 14.61 0.86 1.97
C LEU A 245 15.03 1.87 3.04
N VAL A 246 16.30 1.83 3.44
CA VAL A 246 16.85 2.67 4.52
C VAL A 246 17.70 3.79 3.94
N PHE A 247 17.33 5.05 4.20
CA PHE A 247 18.10 6.21 3.81
C PHE A 247 19.01 6.68 4.97
N ARG A 248 20.26 6.24 4.92
CA ARG A 248 21.31 6.67 5.85
C ARG A 248 21.87 8.03 5.43
N SER A 249 22.72 8.60 6.27
CA SER A 249 23.34 9.93 6.06
C SER A 249 24.01 10.09 4.69
N ASN A 250 24.50 9.00 4.08
CA ASN A 250 25.21 9.06 2.82
C ASN A 250 25.02 7.82 1.92
N THR A 251 24.08 6.94 2.23
CA THR A 251 23.81 5.75 1.40
C THR A 251 22.35 5.36 1.55
N ALA A 252 21.80 4.76 0.51
CA ALA A 252 20.50 4.09 0.54
C ALA A 252 20.75 2.59 0.42
N VAL A 253 20.23 1.82 1.36
CA VAL A 253 20.37 0.36 1.40
C VAL A 253 19.02 -0.32 1.39
N VAL A 254 18.94 -1.45 0.70
CA VAL A 254 17.80 -2.35 0.79
C VAL A 254 18.06 -3.43 1.83
N CYS A 255 17.02 -3.80 2.56
CA CYS A 255 16.98 -4.85 3.56
C CYS A 255 15.59 -5.52 3.53
N THR A 256 15.40 -6.52 4.38
CA THR A 256 14.13 -7.21 4.61
C THR A 256 13.75 -7.12 6.09
N GLY A 257 12.46 -7.22 6.41
CA GLY A 257 11.99 -7.49 7.76
C GLY A 257 10.67 -8.25 7.75
N ALA A 258 10.15 -8.54 8.94
CA ALA A 258 8.83 -9.18 9.10
C ALA A 258 8.01 -8.49 10.18
N LEU A 259 6.72 -8.29 9.90
CA LEU A 259 5.73 -7.86 10.88
C LEU A 259 5.46 -9.01 11.86
N VAL A 260 5.62 -8.78 13.16
CA VAL A 260 5.58 -9.82 14.20
C VAL A 260 4.46 -9.61 15.21
N ASN A 261 3.83 -10.71 15.61
CA ASN A 261 2.83 -10.73 16.66
C ASN A 261 3.45 -10.54 18.06
N ASN A 262 2.64 -10.15 19.03
CA ASN A 262 3.00 -10.11 20.45
C ASN A 262 1.94 -10.81 21.31
N ALA A 263 2.29 -11.17 22.54
CA ALA A 263 1.46 -11.92 23.47
C ALA A 263 0.09 -11.28 23.77
N GLU A 264 -0.05 -9.96 23.55
CA GLU A 264 -1.31 -9.25 23.75
C GLU A 264 -2.21 -9.25 22.50
N ARG A 265 -1.71 -9.67 21.34
CA ARG A 265 -2.41 -9.66 20.04
C ARG A 265 -3.11 -8.33 19.74
N ASN A 266 -2.43 -7.23 20.06
CA ASN A 266 -2.99 -5.87 20.08
C ASN A 266 -2.73 -5.06 18.80
N GLN A 267 -2.30 -5.72 17.70
CA GLN A 267 -2.03 -5.11 16.39
C GLN A 267 -0.93 -4.03 16.38
N ARG A 268 -0.13 -3.91 17.45
CA ARG A 268 1.03 -2.99 17.45
C ARG A 268 2.02 -3.41 16.36
N PRO A 269 2.31 -2.55 15.36
CA PRO A 269 2.96 -2.95 14.11
C PRO A 269 4.47 -3.10 14.28
N PHE A 270 4.88 -4.15 14.98
CA PHE A 270 6.27 -4.45 15.22
C PHE A 270 6.93 -5.09 14.00
N VAL A 271 8.04 -4.53 13.53
CA VAL A 271 8.85 -5.11 12.47
C VAL A 271 10.18 -5.60 13.05
N LEU A 272 10.45 -6.89 12.92
CA LEU A 272 11.76 -7.49 13.21
C LEU A 272 12.64 -7.40 11.96
N THR A 273 13.86 -6.88 12.12
CA THR A 273 14.89 -6.81 11.07
C THR A 273 16.29 -6.92 11.71
N ALA A 274 17.34 -6.78 10.91
CA ALA A 274 18.71 -6.85 11.39
C ALA A 274 19.22 -5.50 11.94
N GLN A 275 20.08 -5.56 12.96
CA GLN A 275 20.72 -4.36 13.54
C GLN A 275 21.57 -3.63 12.51
N HIS A 276 22.32 -4.37 11.69
CA HIS A 276 23.16 -3.77 10.68
C HIS A 276 22.36 -3.11 9.54
N CYS A 277 21.04 -3.35 9.43
CA CYS A 277 20.13 -2.66 8.52
C CYS A 277 19.67 -1.32 9.10
N ILE A 278 19.09 -1.37 10.30
CA ILE A 278 18.58 -0.21 11.04
C ILE A 278 19.15 -0.26 12.45
N GLY A 279 20.18 0.54 12.71
CA GLY A 279 20.90 0.55 13.99
C GLY A 279 20.63 1.77 14.85
N SER A 280 19.66 2.61 14.47
CA SER A 280 19.36 3.86 15.16
C SER A 280 17.95 4.36 14.89
N GLN A 281 17.45 5.25 15.76
CA GLN A 281 16.21 5.99 15.51
C GLN A 281 16.31 6.90 14.27
N PHE A 282 17.53 7.36 13.92
CA PHE A 282 17.77 8.16 12.72
C PHE A 282 17.47 7.38 11.45
N ASP A 283 17.89 6.11 11.39
CA ASP A 283 17.64 5.22 10.26
C ASP A 283 16.17 4.76 10.25
N ALA A 284 15.62 4.44 11.42
CA ALA A 284 14.23 3.98 11.55
C ALA A 284 13.23 5.03 11.08
N SER A 285 13.43 6.32 11.40
CA SER A 285 12.56 7.40 10.88
C SER A 285 12.78 7.68 9.39
N ARG A 286 13.87 7.18 8.81
CA ARG A 286 14.24 7.37 7.41
C ARG A 286 14.16 6.09 6.58
N SER A 287 13.25 5.20 6.95
CA SER A 287 13.05 3.94 6.26
C SER A 287 11.67 3.87 5.63
N ILE A 288 11.58 3.21 4.48
CA ILE A 288 10.32 2.89 3.81
C ILE A 288 10.13 1.38 3.88
N PHE A 289 8.95 0.95 4.34
CA PHE A 289 8.55 -0.43 4.51
C PHE A 289 7.50 -0.75 3.44
N THR A 290 7.89 -1.49 2.40
CA THR A 290 7.02 -1.89 1.30
C THR A 290 6.49 -3.30 1.54
N PHE A 291 5.18 -3.42 1.68
CA PHE A 291 4.41 -4.65 1.74
C PHE A 291 4.06 -5.11 0.33
N ASN A 292 3.69 -6.38 0.18
CA ASN A 292 3.21 -6.97 -1.09
C ASN A 292 4.10 -6.67 -2.31
N TYR A 293 5.39 -6.42 -2.10
CA TYR A 293 6.37 -6.20 -3.15
C TYR A 293 6.78 -7.54 -3.76
N GLU A 294 5.89 -8.11 -4.57
CA GLU A 294 6.04 -9.45 -5.11
C GLU A 294 5.66 -9.51 -6.60
N ASP A 295 6.16 -10.55 -7.26
CA ASP A 295 5.84 -10.86 -8.64
C ASP A 295 4.82 -12.01 -8.63
N LEU A 296 3.53 -11.66 -8.55
CA LEU A 296 2.41 -12.60 -8.36
C LEU A 296 2.34 -13.69 -9.44
N LEU A 297 2.70 -13.35 -10.67
CA LEU A 297 2.68 -14.29 -11.81
C LEU A 297 4.02 -14.98 -12.03
N CYS A 298 5.04 -14.65 -11.24
CA CYS A 298 6.39 -15.15 -11.41
C CYS A 298 6.91 -14.90 -12.84
N ASP A 299 6.49 -13.80 -13.48
CA ASP A 299 6.82 -13.44 -14.87
C ASP A 299 7.58 -12.11 -14.99
N GLY A 300 7.76 -11.40 -13.88
CA GLY A 300 8.51 -10.16 -13.73
C GLY A 300 7.68 -8.91 -13.99
N ARG A 301 6.37 -9.03 -14.18
CA ARG A 301 5.52 -7.95 -14.72
C ARG A 301 4.52 -7.36 -13.72
N SER A 302 4.39 -7.95 -12.53
CA SER A 302 3.27 -7.71 -11.60
C SER A 302 3.66 -7.04 -10.27
N VAL A 303 4.66 -6.15 -10.29
CA VAL A 303 5.27 -5.60 -9.06
C VAL A 303 4.80 -4.15 -8.82
N SER A 304 4.22 -3.88 -7.65
CA SER A 304 3.87 -2.52 -7.18
C SER A 304 4.65 -2.16 -5.91
N GLU A 305 4.97 -0.87 -5.75
CA GLU A 305 5.57 -0.30 -4.53
C GLU A 305 4.59 0.57 -3.73
N ASP A 306 3.30 0.54 -4.08
CA ASP A 306 2.32 1.48 -3.54
C ASP A 306 1.92 1.14 -2.10
N ASP A 307 2.01 -0.15 -1.72
CA ASP A 307 1.77 -0.62 -0.36
C ASP A 307 2.98 -0.30 0.54
N ALA A 308 3.24 0.98 0.80
CA ALA A 308 4.41 1.43 1.54
C ALA A 308 4.07 2.34 2.74
N LEU A 309 4.77 2.13 3.85
CA LEU A 309 4.75 3.02 5.02
C LEU A 309 6.12 3.64 5.25
N VAL A 310 6.13 4.89 5.72
CA VAL A 310 7.35 5.65 6.00
C VAL A 310 7.56 5.79 7.50
N GLY A 311 8.76 5.44 7.95
CA GLY A 311 9.22 5.71 9.30
C GLY A 311 8.74 4.71 10.36
N ALA A 312 9.60 4.51 11.35
CA ALA A 312 9.33 3.69 12.52
C ALA A 312 10.00 4.27 13.78
N SER A 313 9.51 3.86 14.94
CA SER A 313 10.18 4.04 16.22
C SER A 313 11.14 2.87 16.46
N TYR A 314 12.34 3.17 16.93
CA TYR A 314 13.36 2.20 17.30
C TYR A 314 13.09 1.69 18.73
N ARG A 315 12.66 0.43 18.87
CA ARG A 315 12.17 -0.11 20.15
C ARG A 315 13.21 -0.89 20.91
N ALA A 316 13.84 -1.85 20.25
CA ALA A 316 14.95 -2.60 20.82
C ALA A 316 15.95 -2.98 19.75
N SER A 317 17.21 -3.09 20.10
CA SER A 317 18.25 -3.59 19.22
C SER A 317 19.49 -3.96 20.00
N LEU A 318 20.25 -4.91 19.47
CA LEU A 318 21.54 -5.27 20.06
C LEU A 318 22.52 -5.64 18.95
N TYR A 319 23.68 -4.98 18.96
CA TYR A 319 24.74 -5.24 17.99
C TYR A 319 25.21 -6.70 18.12
N GLU A 320 25.47 -7.21 19.31
CA GLU A 320 26.05 -8.54 19.48
C GLU A 320 25.15 -9.67 18.93
N HIS A 321 23.84 -9.45 18.85
CA HIS A 321 22.88 -10.42 18.31
C HIS A 321 22.34 -10.05 16.92
N ASP A 322 22.72 -8.90 16.39
CA ASP A 322 22.30 -8.40 15.08
C ASP A 322 20.78 -8.26 14.84
N PHE A 323 19.98 -7.97 15.87
CA PHE A 323 18.54 -7.71 15.70
C PHE A 323 18.18 -6.25 15.94
N SER A 324 17.11 -5.81 15.30
CA SER A 324 16.37 -4.59 15.60
C SER A 324 14.87 -4.86 15.55
N LEU A 325 14.17 -4.46 16.61
CA LEU A 325 12.72 -4.42 16.68
C LEU A 325 12.27 -2.96 16.54
N LEU A 326 11.41 -2.73 15.55
CA LEU A 326 10.88 -1.42 15.20
C LEU A 326 9.37 -1.41 15.43
N GLU A 327 8.76 -0.26 15.67
CA GLU A 327 7.30 -0.09 15.63
C GLU A 327 6.95 0.95 14.57
N LEU A 328 6.20 0.55 13.54
CA LEU A 328 5.81 1.45 12.47
C LEU A 328 4.99 2.64 13.01
N GLN A 329 5.17 3.83 12.43
CA GLN A 329 4.42 5.02 12.84
C GLN A 329 2.92 4.92 12.52
N THR A 330 2.57 4.09 11.53
CA THR A 330 1.20 3.86 11.08
C THR A 330 0.92 2.37 11.14
N VAL A 331 -0.26 1.98 11.62
CA VAL A 331 -0.72 0.59 11.54
C VAL A 331 -0.96 0.26 10.05
N PRO A 332 -0.40 -0.83 9.52
CA PRO A 332 -0.65 -1.24 8.13
C PRO A 332 -2.16 -1.35 7.86
N PRO A 333 -2.69 -0.67 6.82
CA PRO A 333 -4.12 -0.64 6.57
C PRO A 333 -4.67 -1.96 6.03
N LEU A 334 -6.00 -2.14 6.11
CA LEU A 334 -6.71 -3.31 5.57
C LEU A 334 -6.33 -3.64 4.12
N GLY A 335 -6.17 -2.61 3.27
CA GLY A 335 -5.84 -2.78 1.86
C GLY A 335 -4.50 -3.51 1.63
N PHE A 336 -3.55 -3.38 2.56
CA PHE A 336 -2.26 -4.10 2.49
C PHE A 336 -2.43 -5.58 2.87
N LYS A 337 -3.57 -5.95 3.47
CA LYS A 337 -3.83 -7.28 4.04
C LYS A 337 -2.67 -7.75 4.94
N PRO A 338 -2.26 -6.96 5.94
CA PRO A 338 -1.09 -7.31 6.76
C PRO A 338 -1.32 -8.62 7.51
N TYR A 339 -0.24 -9.37 7.71
CA TYR A 339 -0.23 -10.53 8.60
C TYR A 339 0.87 -10.34 9.64
N TYR A 340 0.57 -10.61 10.89
CA TYR A 340 1.52 -10.50 12.00
C TYR A 340 2.02 -11.90 12.29
N ALA A 341 3.23 -12.21 11.84
CA ALA A 341 3.79 -13.55 11.94
C ALA A 341 3.95 -14.00 13.39
N GLY A 342 3.74 -15.30 13.59
CA GLY A 342 4.02 -15.97 14.85
C GLY A 342 5.51 -16.12 15.09
N TRP A 343 5.87 -16.54 16.30
CA TRP A 343 7.26 -16.76 16.68
C TRP A 343 7.41 -17.90 17.68
N ASP A 344 8.59 -18.55 17.64
CA ASP A 344 8.94 -19.65 18.54
C ASP A 344 10.35 -19.44 19.13
N ILE A 345 10.43 -19.44 20.46
CA ILE A 345 11.69 -19.36 21.23
C ILE A 345 12.03 -20.68 21.93
N ALA A 346 11.27 -21.75 21.68
CA ALA A 346 11.48 -23.06 22.29
C ALA A 346 12.60 -23.88 21.63
N ASP A 347 13.22 -23.36 20.56
CA ASP A 347 14.22 -24.03 19.73
C ASP A 347 13.71 -25.38 19.16
N ARG A 348 12.52 -25.38 18.56
CA ARG A 348 11.86 -26.53 17.91
C ARG A 348 11.64 -26.28 16.43
N GLY A 349 11.32 -27.33 15.68
CA GLY A 349 11.06 -27.23 14.23
C GLY A 349 12.29 -26.79 13.43
N LEU A 350 13.48 -27.22 13.83
CA LEU A 350 14.75 -26.77 13.26
C LEU A 350 15.18 -27.56 12.01
N ASP A 351 14.56 -28.71 11.75
CA ASP A 351 14.91 -29.71 10.74
C ASP A 351 14.54 -29.30 9.31
N HIS A 352 13.57 -28.41 9.16
CA HIS A 352 13.15 -27.83 7.89
C HIS A 352 12.85 -26.36 8.11
N VAL A 353 13.53 -25.50 7.36
CA VAL A 353 13.41 -24.05 7.52
C VAL A 353 13.24 -23.34 6.19
N SER A 354 12.50 -22.24 6.24
CA SER A 354 12.23 -21.41 5.07
C SER A 354 12.57 -19.95 5.36
N CYS A 355 13.16 -19.28 4.38
CA CYS A 355 13.43 -17.84 4.44
C CYS A 355 12.64 -17.17 3.32
N ILE A 356 11.79 -16.20 3.66
CA ILE A 356 11.06 -15.37 2.69
C ILE A 356 11.71 -13.99 2.72
N HIS A 357 12.20 -13.49 1.58
CA HIS A 357 13.13 -12.36 1.55
C HIS A 357 13.11 -11.53 0.27
N HIS A 358 13.77 -10.37 0.29
CA HIS A 358 13.98 -9.48 -0.85
C HIS A 358 15.46 -9.39 -1.25
N PRO A 359 16.02 -10.42 -1.92
CA PRO A 359 17.43 -10.41 -2.33
C PRO A 359 17.67 -9.27 -3.31
N LEU A 360 18.70 -8.47 -3.06
CA LEU A 360 19.07 -7.27 -3.80
C LEU A 360 17.93 -6.23 -3.91
N GLY A 361 16.94 -6.29 -3.02
CA GLY A 361 15.75 -5.44 -3.06
C GLY A 361 14.75 -5.83 -4.14
N THR A 362 14.92 -7.00 -4.77
CA THR A 362 14.02 -7.54 -5.81
C THR A 362 12.69 -8.03 -5.21
N PRO A 363 11.67 -8.29 -6.06
CA PRO A 363 10.39 -8.82 -5.60
C PRO A 363 10.58 -10.10 -4.80
N ARG A 364 9.73 -10.29 -3.79
CA ARG A 364 9.79 -11.36 -2.78
C ARG A 364 10.18 -12.73 -3.35
N ARG A 365 11.12 -13.40 -2.68
CA ARG A 365 11.65 -14.73 -3.01
C ARG A 365 11.61 -15.64 -1.79
N ILE A 366 11.83 -16.93 -2.01
CA ILE A 366 11.93 -17.93 -0.96
C ILE A 366 13.21 -18.75 -1.07
N SER A 367 13.76 -19.16 0.07
CA SER A 367 14.84 -20.14 0.16
C SER A 367 14.45 -21.23 1.16
N LEU A 368 14.72 -22.49 0.84
CA LEU A 368 14.31 -23.66 1.64
C LEU A 368 15.53 -24.53 2.00
N SER A 369 15.55 -25.03 3.22
CA SER A 369 16.50 -26.05 3.67
C SER A 369 15.72 -27.22 4.28
N ASN A 370 16.03 -28.45 3.86
CA ASN A 370 15.45 -29.68 4.41
C ASN A 370 16.38 -30.33 5.44
N ALA A 371 17.36 -29.58 5.95
CA ALA A 371 18.31 -30.04 6.95
C ALA A 371 18.19 -29.19 8.21
N ALA A 372 18.51 -29.82 9.35
CA ALA A 372 18.51 -29.14 10.62
C ALA A 372 19.48 -27.95 10.66
N VAL A 373 18.97 -26.79 11.07
CA VAL A 373 19.82 -25.66 11.45
C VAL A 373 20.53 -25.97 12.76
N THR A 374 21.76 -25.46 12.90
CA THR A 374 22.59 -25.70 14.08
C THR A 374 22.97 -24.39 14.74
N PRO A 375 23.11 -24.34 16.08
CA PRO A 375 23.94 -23.37 16.79
C PRO A 375 25.21 -22.96 16.02
N GLY A 376 25.51 -21.66 15.96
CA GLY A 376 26.68 -21.14 15.29
C GLY A 376 27.12 -19.77 15.78
N ASP A 377 28.43 -19.53 15.68
CA ASP A 377 29.04 -18.22 15.84
C ASP A 377 29.04 -17.49 14.49
N PHE A 378 28.81 -16.18 14.51
CA PHE A 378 28.86 -15.34 13.31
C PHE A 378 29.89 -14.23 13.49
N GLU A 379 30.64 -13.96 12.42
CA GLU A 379 31.57 -12.84 12.36
C GLU A 379 31.13 -11.89 11.26
N THR A 380 31.19 -10.59 11.53
CA THR A 380 30.94 -9.60 10.49
C THR A 380 32.01 -9.66 9.40
N PRO A 381 31.76 -9.11 8.20
CA PRO A 381 32.80 -8.99 7.17
C PRO A 381 34.08 -8.26 7.62
N SER A 382 34.00 -7.44 8.68
CA SER A 382 35.17 -6.77 9.27
C SER A 382 35.94 -7.64 10.29
N GLY A 383 35.57 -8.92 10.43
CA GLY A 383 36.18 -9.86 11.38
C GLY A 383 35.84 -9.59 12.84
N GLN A 384 34.73 -8.89 13.12
CA GLN A 384 34.28 -8.68 14.49
C GLN A 384 33.32 -9.81 14.88
N PRO A 385 33.62 -10.61 15.91
CA PRO A 385 32.73 -11.68 16.35
C PRO A 385 31.46 -11.09 16.96
N ARG A 386 30.34 -11.76 16.69
CA ARG A 386 29.06 -11.54 17.36
C ARG A 386 28.93 -12.48 18.56
N ALA A 387 27.78 -12.47 19.23
CA ALA A 387 27.50 -13.34 20.36
C ALA A 387 27.73 -14.83 20.00
N SER A 388 28.43 -15.55 20.88
CA SER A 388 28.67 -16.98 20.68
C SER A 388 27.38 -17.77 20.82
N ASP A 389 27.17 -18.76 19.95
CA ASP A 389 25.90 -19.49 19.81
C ASP A 389 24.66 -18.57 19.63
N GLY A 390 24.88 -17.33 19.18
CA GLY A 390 23.83 -16.34 18.99
C GLY A 390 23.00 -16.55 17.72
N PHE A 391 23.38 -17.52 16.87
CA PHE A 391 22.86 -17.64 15.51
C PHE A 391 22.51 -19.09 15.15
N TRP A 392 21.44 -19.24 14.37
CA TRP A 392 21.17 -20.44 13.60
C TRP A 392 22.00 -20.42 12.33
N ARG A 393 22.82 -21.45 12.13
CA ARG A 393 23.52 -21.72 10.89
C ARG A 393 22.67 -22.63 10.01
N VAL A 394 22.24 -22.10 8.87
CA VAL A 394 21.73 -22.89 7.75
C VAL A 394 22.94 -23.47 7.03
N GLY A 395 23.15 -24.78 7.20
CA GLY A 395 24.31 -25.47 6.64
C GLY A 395 24.31 -25.44 5.11
N LYS A 396 23.13 -25.63 4.49
CA LYS A 396 22.92 -25.65 3.05
C LYS A 396 21.47 -25.27 2.71
N TRP A 397 21.27 -24.47 1.66
CA TRP A 397 19.97 -24.30 1.01
C TRP A 397 19.77 -25.38 -0.06
N ASP A 398 18.62 -26.05 -0.04
CA ASP A 398 18.23 -27.04 -1.04
C ASP A 398 17.49 -26.39 -2.22
N LEU A 399 16.87 -25.24 -1.98
CA LEU A 399 16.26 -24.38 -2.98
C LEU A 399 16.53 -22.91 -2.63
N GLY A 400 16.89 -22.09 -3.61
CA GLY A 400 17.21 -20.69 -3.41
C GLY A 400 18.51 -20.45 -2.64
N VAL A 401 18.84 -19.17 -2.45
CA VAL A 401 19.91 -18.66 -1.57
C VAL A 401 19.54 -17.27 -1.08
N THR A 402 20.28 -16.75 -0.10
CA THR A 402 20.18 -15.34 0.29
C THR A 402 21.24 -14.49 -0.42
N ALA A 403 21.05 -13.17 -0.40
CA ALA A 403 22.00 -12.19 -0.92
C ALA A 403 21.86 -10.87 -0.14
N GLY A 404 22.74 -9.89 -0.37
CA GLY A 404 22.57 -8.54 0.15
C GLY A 404 21.16 -8.03 -0.13
N GLY A 405 20.49 -7.40 0.84
CA GLY A 405 19.06 -7.07 0.77
C GLY A 405 18.15 -8.07 1.49
N SER A 406 18.57 -9.33 1.59
CA SER A 406 17.88 -10.34 2.39
C SER A 406 18.10 -10.15 3.89
N SER A 407 19.08 -9.34 4.29
CA SER A 407 19.37 -9.02 5.68
C SER A 407 18.13 -8.61 6.46
N GLY A 408 17.91 -9.22 7.62
CA GLY A 408 16.73 -9.05 8.46
C GLY A 408 15.54 -9.93 8.08
N ALA A 409 15.61 -10.72 7.00
CA ALA A 409 14.54 -11.63 6.62
C ALA A 409 14.28 -12.71 7.68
N PRO A 410 13.00 -13.06 7.94
CA PRO A 410 12.67 -14.11 8.90
C PRO A 410 13.12 -15.49 8.44
N LEU A 411 13.53 -16.32 9.40
CA LEU A 411 13.63 -17.77 9.25
C LEU A 411 12.41 -18.40 9.90
N PHE A 412 11.59 -19.09 9.11
CA PHE A 412 10.41 -19.81 9.55
C PHE A 412 10.69 -21.31 9.75
N ASN A 413 10.10 -21.91 10.78
CA ASN A 413 9.95 -23.36 10.90
C ASN A 413 8.71 -23.84 10.11
N LEU A 414 8.46 -25.16 10.04
CA LEU A 414 7.29 -25.73 9.35
C LEU A 414 5.94 -25.38 9.99
N ASP A 415 5.94 -24.94 11.25
CA ASP A 415 4.74 -24.52 11.97
C ASP A 415 4.43 -23.01 11.74
N HIS A 416 5.07 -22.38 10.75
CA HIS A 416 4.85 -20.98 10.38
C HIS A 416 5.26 -19.97 11.47
N HIS A 417 6.22 -20.35 12.32
CA HIS A 417 6.77 -19.46 13.35
C HIS A 417 8.16 -18.96 13.00
N ILE A 418 8.40 -17.67 13.24
CA ILE A 418 9.72 -17.08 13.15
C ILE A 418 10.59 -17.62 14.29
N ILE A 419 11.72 -18.22 13.93
CA ILE A 419 12.75 -18.72 14.87
C ILE A 419 14.04 -17.89 14.82
N GLY A 420 14.14 -16.93 13.89
CA GLY A 420 15.28 -16.05 13.74
C GLY A 420 15.16 -15.04 12.60
N SER A 421 16.19 -14.19 12.43
CA SER A 421 16.27 -13.20 11.34
C SER A 421 17.67 -13.14 10.71
N LEU A 422 17.78 -12.96 9.39
CA LEU A 422 19.06 -13.10 8.68
C LEU A 422 20.07 -12.02 9.08
N ALA A 423 21.23 -12.44 9.59
CA ALA A 423 22.36 -11.56 9.86
C ALA A 423 23.31 -11.46 8.65
N GLY A 424 23.50 -12.57 7.94
CA GLY A 424 24.32 -12.63 6.73
C GLY A 424 24.91 -14.02 6.52
N GLY A 425 25.85 -14.14 5.59
CA GLY A 425 26.47 -15.43 5.32
C GLY A 425 27.27 -15.46 4.02
N GLY A 426 27.67 -16.67 3.65
CA GLY A 426 28.50 -16.94 2.49
C GLY A 426 27.71 -17.43 1.27
N SER A 427 26.39 -17.56 1.35
CA SER A 427 25.64 -18.20 0.28
C SER A 427 25.66 -17.40 -1.03
N THR A 428 25.73 -18.12 -2.15
CA THR A 428 25.61 -17.62 -3.52
C THR A 428 24.98 -18.69 -4.39
N CYS A 429 24.49 -18.35 -5.59
CA CYS A 429 23.90 -19.34 -6.50
C CYS A 429 24.79 -20.58 -6.76
N ASN A 430 26.11 -20.40 -6.76
CA ASN A 430 27.07 -21.48 -7.00
C ASN A 430 27.65 -22.08 -5.70
N TYR A 431 27.29 -21.52 -4.55
CA TYR A 431 27.74 -21.94 -3.23
C TYR A 431 26.61 -21.72 -2.22
N PRO A 432 25.58 -22.59 -2.15
CA PRO A 432 24.38 -22.39 -1.35
C PRO A 432 24.58 -22.78 0.13
N TYR A 433 25.71 -22.39 0.75
CA TYR A 433 26.10 -22.84 2.08
C TYR A 433 26.35 -21.66 3.02
N ASN A 434 26.14 -21.90 4.32
CA ASN A 434 26.56 -21.04 5.43
C ASN A 434 25.88 -19.66 5.48
N ASP A 435 24.57 -19.64 5.71
CA ASP A 435 23.89 -18.43 6.17
C ASP A 435 23.56 -18.51 7.66
N PHE A 436 23.60 -17.35 8.31
CA PHE A 436 23.48 -17.19 9.76
C PHE A 436 22.30 -16.27 10.07
N PHE A 437 21.37 -16.78 10.85
CA PHE A 437 20.19 -16.07 11.31
C PHE A 437 20.31 -15.85 12.81
N GLN A 438 20.11 -14.64 13.28
CA GLN A 438 19.98 -14.35 14.69
C GLN A 438 18.96 -15.32 15.31
N ARG A 439 19.34 -15.98 16.40
CA ARG A 439 18.51 -16.98 17.07
C ARG A 439 17.55 -16.29 18.05
N LEU A 440 16.25 -16.41 17.80
CA LEU A 440 15.22 -15.67 18.54
C LEU A 440 15.28 -15.89 20.05
N SER A 441 15.48 -17.13 20.47
CA SER A 441 15.63 -17.52 21.87
C SER A 441 16.78 -16.81 22.58
N GLN A 442 17.90 -16.58 21.87
CA GLN A 442 19.07 -15.88 22.43
C GLN A 442 18.86 -14.37 22.51
N SER A 443 18.07 -13.78 21.62
CA SER A 443 17.73 -12.35 21.66
C SER A 443 16.47 -12.04 22.46
N TRP A 444 15.83 -13.06 23.05
CA TRP A 444 14.64 -12.87 23.87
C TRP A 444 14.93 -12.02 25.10
N THR A 445 15.98 -12.34 25.84
CA THR A 445 16.46 -11.62 27.04
C THR A 445 18.00 -11.61 27.15
N PRO A 446 18.75 -11.07 26.17
CA PRO A 446 20.21 -11.05 26.21
C PRO A 446 20.75 -9.99 27.20
N SER A 447 19.92 -9.03 27.59
CA SER A 447 20.22 -7.92 28.49
C SER A 447 19.03 -7.63 29.40
N SER A 448 19.27 -6.93 30.52
CA SER A 448 18.20 -6.41 31.38
C SER A 448 17.54 -5.15 30.81
N GLU A 449 18.19 -4.46 29.86
CA GLU A 449 17.70 -3.21 29.31
C GLU A 449 16.52 -3.45 28.35
N PRO A 450 15.39 -2.71 28.49
CA PRO A 450 14.22 -2.87 27.62
C PRO A 450 14.49 -2.65 26.13
N ASP A 451 15.44 -1.78 25.79
CA ASP A 451 15.84 -1.45 24.43
C ASP A 451 16.91 -2.40 23.86
N GLN A 452 17.24 -3.48 24.56
CA GLN A 452 18.19 -4.51 24.13
C GLN A 452 17.62 -5.93 24.21
N GLN A 453 16.29 -6.08 24.30
CA GLN A 453 15.65 -7.40 24.41
C GLN A 453 14.30 -7.44 23.69
N LEU A 454 13.93 -8.60 23.14
CA LEU A 454 12.64 -8.78 22.47
C LEU A 454 11.48 -9.01 23.44
N LYS A 455 11.73 -9.73 24.56
CA LYS A 455 10.70 -10.11 25.53
C LYS A 455 9.91 -8.91 26.05
N TYR A 456 10.59 -7.81 26.38
CA TYR A 456 9.93 -6.61 26.91
C TYR A 456 8.79 -6.10 26.00
N TRP A 457 8.96 -6.24 24.68
CA TRP A 457 8.00 -5.75 23.68
C TRP A 457 7.03 -6.83 23.20
N LEU A 458 7.52 -8.07 23.02
CA LEU A 458 6.73 -9.16 22.44
C LEU A 458 5.97 -10.00 23.50
N ASP A 459 6.40 -9.98 24.76
CA ASP A 459 5.68 -10.56 25.92
C ASP A 459 5.77 -9.61 27.13
N PRO A 460 5.17 -8.41 27.06
CA PRO A 460 5.30 -7.38 28.11
C PRO A 460 4.72 -7.82 29.46
N ARG A 461 3.84 -8.83 29.46
CA ARG A 461 3.23 -9.39 30.69
C ARG A 461 4.06 -10.52 31.29
N SER A 462 5.16 -10.92 30.66
CA SER A 462 5.94 -12.10 31.05
C SER A 462 5.05 -13.32 31.26
N SER A 463 4.14 -13.58 30.32
CA SER A 463 3.19 -14.69 30.36
C SER A 463 3.87 -16.05 30.34
N GLY A 464 5.13 -16.12 29.90
CA GLY A 464 5.91 -17.35 29.85
C GLY A 464 5.62 -18.21 28.61
N ILE A 465 4.84 -17.68 27.67
CA ILE A 465 4.63 -18.32 26.37
C ILE A 465 5.99 -18.51 25.67
N GLN A 466 6.18 -19.69 25.08
CA GLN A 466 7.37 -20.03 24.33
C GLN A 466 7.13 -19.95 22.81
N THR A 467 5.87 -20.04 22.41
CA THR A 467 5.45 -20.08 21.01
C THR A 467 4.14 -19.31 20.90
N LEU A 468 3.98 -18.57 19.81
CA LEU A 468 2.80 -17.77 19.53
C LEU A 468 2.45 -17.86 18.04
N GLU A 469 1.21 -18.22 17.74
CA GLU A 469 0.70 -18.20 16.36
C GLU A 469 0.64 -16.79 15.78
N GLY A 470 0.79 -16.72 14.46
CA GLY A 470 0.49 -15.50 13.72
C GLY A 470 -1.01 -15.18 13.74
N PHE A 471 -1.35 -13.98 13.27
CA PHE A 471 -2.75 -13.61 13.08
C PHE A 471 -2.93 -12.52 12.02
N ASP A 472 -4.10 -12.52 11.40
CA ASP A 472 -4.56 -11.42 10.57
C ASP A 472 -5.38 -10.45 11.46
N PRO A 473 -4.95 -9.18 11.60
CA PRO A 473 -5.59 -8.21 12.48
C PRO A 473 -7.01 -7.83 12.03
N TYR A 474 -7.38 -8.16 10.80
CA TYR A 474 -8.65 -7.81 10.20
C TYR A 474 -9.56 -9.01 9.94
N GLU A 475 -9.11 -10.22 10.30
CA GLU A 475 -9.88 -11.47 10.16
C GLU A 475 -11.27 -11.36 10.82
N ALA A 476 -11.31 -10.87 12.06
CA ALA A 476 -12.54 -10.75 12.84
C ALA A 476 -13.51 -9.69 12.31
N LEU A 477 -13.07 -8.82 11.40
CA LEU A 477 -13.94 -7.79 10.87
C LEU A 477 -14.95 -8.34 9.87
N ASN A 478 -14.81 -9.61 9.42
CA ASN A 478 -15.63 -10.19 8.35
C ASN A 478 -15.82 -9.21 7.18
N VAL A 479 -14.78 -8.44 6.88
CA VAL A 479 -14.88 -7.39 5.88
C VAL A 479 -15.01 -8.05 4.52
N SER A 480 -16.25 -8.14 4.06
CA SER A 480 -16.58 -8.40 2.68
C SER A 480 -16.29 -7.11 1.92
N CYS A 481 -15.14 -7.07 1.26
CA CYS A 481 -14.92 -6.14 0.17
C CYS A 481 -15.48 -6.77 -1.10
N ASP A 482 -16.23 -6.00 -1.87
CA ASP A 482 -16.70 -6.37 -3.19
C ASP A 482 -16.41 -5.24 -4.17
N THR A 483 -16.45 -5.56 -5.45
CA THR A 483 -16.23 -4.60 -6.52
C THR A 483 -17.57 -4.00 -6.92
N ALA A 484 -17.79 -2.72 -6.61
CA ALA A 484 -18.89 -1.95 -7.15
C ALA A 484 -18.56 -1.54 -8.60
N SER A 485 -19.32 -2.08 -9.54
CA SER A 485 -19.20 -1.80 -10.97
C SER A 485 -20.59 -1.56 -11.56
N ASN A 486 -20.72 -0.61 -12.49
CA ASN A 486 -21.97 -0.36 -13.22
C ASN A 486 -22.09 -1.20 -14.50
N PHE A 487 -21.16 -2.14 -14.72
CA PHE A 487 -21.27 -3.15 -15.76
C PHE A 487 -22.04 -4.36 -15.26
N SER A 488 -22.88 -4.93 -16.10
CA SER A 488 -23.45 -6.25 -15.79
C SER A 488 -22.48 -7.35 -16.17
N ASN A 489 -22.50 -8.48 -15.44
CA ASN A 489 -21.58 -9.61 -15.64
C ASN A 489 -21.64 -10.25 -17.05
N THR A 490 -22.66 -9.93 -17.85
CA THR A 490 -22.86 -10.44 -19.22
C THR A 490 -22.58 -9.39 -20.29
N GLU A 491 -22.25 -8.16 -19.91
CA GLU A 491 -22.10 -7.05 -20.84
C GLU A 491 -20.69 -7.01 -21.42
N THR A 492 -20.60 -6.84 -22.74
CA THR A 492 -19.32 -6.68 -23.41
C THR A 492 -18.85 -5.24 -23.27
N MET A 493 -17.82 -5.02 -22.48
CA MET A 493 -17.15 -3.72 -22.38
C MET A 493 -16.38 -3.45 -23.69
N GLY A 494 -16.40 -2.21 -24.16
CA GLY A 494 -15.73 -1.87 -25.41
C GLY A 494 -15.38 -0.40 -25.52
N LEU A 495 -14.73 -0.06 -26.64
CA LEU A 495 -14.29 1.29 -26.93
C LEU A 495 -15.19 1.89 -28.01
N ILE A 496 -15.90 2.98 -27.70
CA ILE A 496 -16.85 3.59 -28.64
C ILE A 496 -16.23 4.81 -29.34
N PRO A 497 -16.05 4.77 -30.68
CA PRO A 497 -15.50 5.89 -31.44
C PRO A 497 -16.37 7.15 -31.34
N TYR A 498 -15.71 8.32 -31.31
CA TYR A 498 -16.38 9.61 -31.33
C TYR A 498 -16.70 10.03 -32.78
N PRO A 499 -17.98 10.14 -33.17
CA PRO A 499 -18.39 10.25 -34.57
C PRO A 499 -18.06 11.61 -35.21
N SER A 500 -17.92 12.66 -34.40
CA SER A 500 -17.67 14.04 -34.88
C SER A 500 -16.21 14.28 -35.31
N GLY A 501 -15.33 13.28 -35.18
CA GLY A 501 -13.92 13.44 -35.52
C GLY A 501 -13.06 12.25 -35.11
N LYS A 502 -11.95 12.53 -34.43
CA LYS A 502 -11.01 11.52 -33.93
C LYS A 502 -11.31 11.21 -32.46
N GLY A 503 -10.97 10.00 -32.02
CA GLY A 503 -10.99 9.62 -30.60
C GLY A 503 -12.25 8.87 -30.16
N TYR A 504 -12.59 8.98 -28.88
CA TYR A 504 -13.56 8.13 -28.18
C TYR A 504 -14.46 8.92 -27.23
N PHE A 505 -15.68 8.42 -26.99
CA PHE A 505 -16.63 9.04 -26.06
C PHE A 505 -16.18 9.04 -24.59
N SER A 506 -15.28 8.13 -24.23
CA SER A 506 -14.75 7.94 -22.87
C SER A 506 -13.31 8.44 -22.72
N GLY A 507 -12.82 9.29 -23.63
CA GLY A 507 -11.42 9.70 -23.60
C GLY A 507 -11.13 10.87 -24.55
N TYR A 508 -9.92 10.90 -25.09
CA TYR A 508 -9.56 11.92 -26.09
C TYR A 508 -10.56 11.96 -27.23
N ASN A 509 -11.00 13.15 -27.63
CA ASN A 509 -11.89 13.30 -28.76
C ASN A 509 -11.78 14.69 -29.42
N SER A 510 -12.29 14.82 -30.63
CA SER A 510 -12.22 16.08 -31.40
C SER A 510 -12.81 17.31 -30.69
N ASP A 511 -13.61 17.14 -29.64
CA ASP A 511 -14.25 18.24 -28.92
C ASP A 511 -13.41 18.71 -27.72
N GLY A 512 -12.26 18.07 -27.45
CA GLY A 512 -11.34 18.48 -26.40
C GLY A 512 -11.87 18.22 -25.00
N ILE A 513 -12.74 17.22 -24.81
CA ILE A 513 -13.29 16.90 -23.48
C ILE A 513 -12.20 16.22 -22.64
N GLU A 514 -11.81 16.87 -21.55
CA GLU A 514 -10.69 16.45 -20.70
C GLU A 514 -11.12 15.67 -19.46
N SER A 515 -12.34 15.93 -18.96
CA SER A 515 -12.81 15.38 -17.67
C SER A 515 -14.10 14.60 -17.80
N TYR A 516 -14.11 13.45 -17.14
CA TYR A 516 -15.18 12.46 -17.13
C TYR A 516 -15.44 12.00 -15.70
N ALA A 517 -16.63 11.45 -15.45
CA ALA A 517 -16.95 10.86 -14.17
C ALA A 517 -17.91 9.68 -14.30
N GLU A 518 -17.73 8.69 -13.43
CA GLU A 518 -18.66 7.58 -13.23
C GLU A 518 -19.34 7.75 -11.88
N ARG A 519 -20.67 7.79 -11.86
CA ARG A 519 -21.46 7.78 -10.63
C ARG A 519 -21.52 6.35 -10.10
N ILE A 520 -21.05 6.13 -8.88
CA ILE A 520 -21.23 4.86 -8.17
C ILE A 520 -22.40 5.02 -7.19
N PRO A 521 -23.53 4.33 -7.41
CA PRO A 521 -24.64 4.34 -6.46
C PRO A 521 -24.21 3.72 -5.15
N ASN A 522 -24.53 4.37 -4.03
CA ASN A 522 -24.15 3.86 -2.73
C ASN A 522 -25.19 4.18 -1.65
N ASP A 523 -25.47 3.18 -0.82
CA ASP A 523 -26.42 3.26 0.28
C ASP A 523 -25.71 3.38 1.64
N GLY A 524 -25.93 4.51 2.32
CA GLY A 524 -25.32 4.78 3.62
C GLY A 524 -23.80 4.94 3.53
N LYS A 525 -23.13 4.63 4.64
CA LYS A 525 -21.67 4.74 4.76
C LYS A 525 -20.98 3.49 4.25
N LYS A 526 -19.88 3.64 3.51
CA LYS A 526 -18.98 2.55 3.12
C LYS A 526 -17.52 2.99 3.19
N LEU A 527 -16.62 2.02 3.14
CA LEU A 527 -15.18 2.22 3.06
C LEU A 527 -14.71 1.83 1.67
N LEU A 528 -14.13 2.75 0.91
CA LEU A 528 -13.48 2.44 -0.35
C LEU A 528 -12.00 2.15 -0.10
N THR A 529 -11.49 1.04 -0.62
CA THR A 529 -10.06 0.67 -0.49
C THR A 529 -9.30 0.82 -1.79
N GLY A 530 -9.99 0.97 -2.92
CA GLY A 530 -9.35 1.19 -4.20
C GLY A 530 -10.31 1.46 -5.35
N ILE A 531 -9.72 1.84 -6.48
CA ILE A 531 -10.40 2.15 -7.73
C ILE A 531 -9.67 1.40 -8.84
N THR A 532 -10.42 0.73 -9.71
CA THR A 532 -9.90 0.09 -10.92
C THR A 532 -10.36 0.87 -12.14
N LEU A 533 -9.42 1.24 -13.01
CA LEU A 533 -9.67 1.85 -14.30
C LEU A 533 -9.41 0.82 -15.41
N LEU A 534 -10.46 0.42 -16.11
CA LEU A 534 -10.42 -0.49 -17.24
C LEU A 534 -10.06 0.31 -18.49
N THR A 535 -8.79 0.28 -18.86
CA THR A 535 -8.24 1.04 -19.99
C THR A 535 -8.46 0.24 -21.27
N SER A 536 -8.91 0.91 -22.33
CA SER A 536 -9.17 0.26 -23.63
C SER A 536 -8.41 0.90 -24.78
N SER A 537 -7.82 2.08 -24.56
CA SER A 537 -6.86 2.67 -25.47
C SER A 537 -5.88 3.50 -24.66
N LEU A 538 -4.59 3.34 -24.95
CA LEU A 538 -3.48 4.07 -24.35
C LEU A 538 -2.38 4.17 -25.39
N ASN A 539 -2.31 5.29 -26.11
CA ASN A 539 -1.22 5.62 -27.01
C ASN A 539 -0.85 7.08 -26.77
N VAL A 540 0.39 7.32 -26.37
CA VAL A 540 0.79 8.59 -25.78
C VAL A 540 2.13 9.01 -26.38
N HIS A 541 2.16 10.21 -26.95
CA HIS A 541 3.28 10.80 -27.68
C HIS A 541 3.86 12.02 -26.97
N ALA A 542 3.17 12.56 -25.95
CA ALA A 542 3.65 13.61 -25.08
C ALA A 542 3.63 13.11 -23.62
N PRO A 543 4.56 13.55 -22.74
CA PRO A 543 4.43 13.23 -21.34
C PRO A 543 3.13 13.83 -20.78
N GLY A 544 2.48 13.11 -19.88
CA GLY A 544 1.14 13.42 -19.41
C GLY A 544 0.60 12.28 -18.55
N GLY A 545 -0.67 12.37 -18.18
CA GLY A 545 -1.30 11.38 -17.32
C GLY A 545 -2.76 11.70 -17.04
N VAL A 546 -3.31 10.95 -16.10
CA VAL A 546 -4.71 11.03 -15.69
C VAL A 546 -4.77 11.35 -14.21
N VAL A 547 -5.56 12.34 -13.86
CA VAL A 547 -5.89 12.66 -12.47
C VAL A 547 -7.16 11.92 -12.12
N VAL A 548 -7.11 11.08 -11.10
CA VAL A 548 -8.26 10.32 -10.60
C VAL A 548 -8.68 10.91 -9.26
N SER A 549 -9.97 11.22 -9.12
CA SER A 549 -10.52 11.73 -7.85
C SER A 549 -11.77 10.97 -7.43
N VAL A 550 -12.05 10.96 -6.13
CA VAL A 550 -13.37 10.59 -5.59
C VAL A 550 -14.06 11.85 -5.11
N ASN A 551 -15.21 12.18 -5.70
CA ASN A 551 -15.99 13.37 -5.42
C ASN A 551 -17.30 12.99 -4.71
N SER A 552 -17.65 13.71 -3.64
CA SER A 552 -18.86 13.43 -2.84
C SER A 552 -20.17 13.75 -3.56
N GLY A 553 -20.11 14.38 -4.72
CA GLY A 553 -21.27 14.78 -5.49
C GLY A 553 -22.07 15.93 -4.86
N LYS A 554 -22.86 16.61 -5.70
CA LYS A 554 -23.84 17.61 -5.27
C LYS A 554 -24.96 17.67 -6.30
N ASN A 555 -26.21 17.57 -5.84
CA ASN A 555 -27.40 17.59 -6.70
C ASN A 555 -27.35 16.56 -7.86
N GLY A 556 -26.72 15.40 -7.63
CA GLY A 556 -26.58 14.36 -8.65
C GLY A 556 -25.50 14.61 -9.72
N LEU A 557 -24.62 15.60 -9.50
CA LEU A 557 -23.49 15.92 -10.37
C LEU A 557 -22.15 15.80 -9.61
N PRO A 558 -21.00 15.65 -10.31
CA PRO A 558 -19.66 15.64 -9.74
C PRO A 558 -19.18 17.05 -9.31
N GLU A 559 -20.01 17.76 -8.55
CA GLU A 559 -19.79 19.13 -8.06
C GLU A 559 -19.68 19.20 -6.53
N GLY A 560 -19.46 18.05 -5.89
CA GLY A 560 -19.21 17.92 -4.46
C GLY A 560 -17.76 18.24 -4.09
N THR A 561 -17.37 17.81 -2.89
CA THR A 561 -15.99 17.92 -2.41
C THR A 561 -15.18 16.75 -2.92
N ASP A 562 -13.98 17.00 -3.45
CA ASP A 562 -13.02 15.94 -3.73
C ASP A 562 -12.48 15.38 -2.40
N LEU A 563 -12.86 14.15 -2.11
CA LEU A 563 -12.49 13.39 -0.91
C LEU A 563 -11.11 12.73 -1.06
N PHE A 564 -10.72 12.41 -2.30
CA PHE A 564 -9.43 11.83 -2.65
C PHE A 564 -9.02 12.30 -4.04
N GLN A 565 -7.71 12.40 -4.27
CA GLN A 565 -7.15 12.71 -5.58
C GLN A 565 -5.74 12.12 -5.75
N THR A 566 -5.45 11.56 -6.92
CA THR A 566 -4.11 11.14 -7.33
C THR A 566 -3.84 11.42 -8.81
N TYR A 567 -2.58 11.49 -9.22
CA TYR A 567 -2.16 11.60 -10.62
C TYR A 567 -1.43 10.33 -11.03
N ILE A 568 -1.85 9.72 -12.14
CA ILE A 568 -1.22 8.56 -12.74
C ILE A 568 -0.58 9.00 -14.07
N PRO A 569 0.75 9.08 -14.15
CA PRO A 569 1.45 9.33 -15.41
C PRO A 569 1.12 8.23 -16.43
N TYR A 570 0.90 8.60 -17.69
CA TYR A 570 0.59 7.64 -18.74
C TYR A 570 1.66 6.57 -18.93
N ILE A 571 2.93 6.90 -18.66
CA ILE A 571 4.04 5.95 -18.74
C ILE A 571 4.00 4.86 -17.67
N GLN A 572 3.24 5.08 -16.58
CA GLN A 572 3.00 4.08 -15.54
C GLN A 572 1.71 3.28 -15.79
N MET A 573 0.87 3.71 -16.73
CA MET A 573 -0.40 3.06 -16.98
C MET A 573 -0.22 1.79 -17.80
N SER A 574 -0.88 0.73 -17.39
CA SER A 574 -1.14 -0.46 -18.20
C SER A 574 -2.20 -0.13 -19.26
N PRO A 575 -2.09 -0.68 -20.49
CA PRO A 575 -3.12 -0.52 -21.51
C PRO A 575 -4.42 -1.27 -21.18
N GLU A 576 -4.43 -2.14 -20.16
CA GLU A 576 -5.57 -2.99 -19.80
C GLU A 576 -6.26 -2.53 -18.51
N VAL A 577 -5.55 -2.58 -17.37
CA VAL A 577 -6.13 -2.33 -16.04
C VAL A 577 -5.16 -1.52 -15.20
N ASN A 578 -5.65 -0.43 -14.61
CA ASN A 578 -4.90 0.42 -13.69
C ASN A 578 -5.60 0.50 -12.35
N TYR A 579 -4.89 0.24 -11.26
CA TYR A 579 -5.43 0.27 -9.91
C TYR A 579 -4.92 1.49 -9.14
N VAL A 580 -5.81 2.13 -8.39
CA VAL A 580 -5.50 3.23 -7.47
C VAL A 580 -5.88 2.78 -6.07
N GLY A 581 -4.89 2.62 -5.20
CA GLY A 581 -5.10 2.36 -3.78
C GLY A 581 -5.62 3.60 -3.04
N LEU A 582 -6.61 3.41 -2.16
CA LEU A 582 -7.15 4.44 -1.28
C LEU A 582 -6.73 4.09 0.15
N HIS A 583 -5.54 4.52 0.58
CA HIS A 583 -4.99 4.14 1.88
C HIS A 583 -5.36 5.14 2.98
N PRO A 584 -5.77 4.69 4.19
CA PRO A 584 -6.07 3.30 4.57
C PRO A 584 -7.38 2.77 3.98
N TYR A 585 -8.31 3.71 3.76
CA TYR A 585 -9.59 3.61 3.05
C TYR A 585 -10.12 5.05 2.94
N LEU A 586 -11.11 5.26 2.08
CA LEU A 586 -11.86 6.50 1.99
C LEU A 586 -13.29 6.26 2.47
N GLU A 587 -13.73 6.96 3.51
CA GLU A 587 -15.14 6.92 3.93
C GLU A 587 -15.98 7.74 2.93
N VAL A 588 -17.03 7.11 2.41
CA VAL A 588 -18.03 7.77 1.56
C VAL A 588 -19.42 7.54 2.15
N GLU A 589 -20.32 8.50 1.95
CA GLU A 589 -21.71 8.41 2.37
C GLU A 589 -22.65 8.84 1.24
N GLY A 590 -23.59 7.96 0.90
CA GLY A 590 -24.44 8.15 -0.28
C GLY A 590 -23.67 8.00 -1.59
N ASP A 591 -24.33 8.34 -2.70
CA ASP A 591 -23.72 8.30 -4.03
C ASP A 591 -22.46 9.16 -4.09
N TYR A 592 -21.45 8.64 -4.78
CA TYR A 592 -20.21 9.36 -5.05
C TYR A 592 -19.82 9.21 -6.52
N PHE A 593 -18.88 10.03 -6.95
CA PHE A 593 -18.41 10.07 -8.32
C PHE A 593 -16.92 9.78 -8.34
N ILE A 594 -16.50 8.85 -9.19
CA ILE A 594 -15.08 8.68 -9.50
C ILE A 594 -14.82 9.46 -10.78
N THR A 595 -14.00 10.49 -10.70
CA THR A 595 -13.67 11.35 -11.82
C THR A 595 -12.29 11.01 -12.37
N TYR A 596 -12.11 11.17 -13.68
CA TYR A 596 -10.80 11.18 -14.29
C TYR A 596 -10.63 12.38 -15.22
N THR A 597 -9.51 13.08 -15.08
CA THR A 597 -9.14 14.24 -15.91
C THR A 597 -7.81 13.98 -16.58
N MET A 598 -7.78 14.05 -17.90
CA MET A 598 -6.61 13.74 -18.72
C MET A 598 -5.82 14.99 -19.07
N ALA A 599 -4.50 14.88 -19.13
CA ALA A 599 -3.68 15.91 -19.79
C ALA A 599 -3.95 15.88 -21.31
N TYR A 600 -4.42 16.98 -21.91
CA TYR A 600 -4.91 16.94 -23.30
C TYR A 600 -3.80 17.13 -24.37
N SER A 601 -3.78 16.26 -25.40
CA SER A 601 -2.84 16.27 -26.53
C SER A 601 -3.52 15.57 -27.72
N GLU A 602 -3.64 16.26 -28.86
CA GLU A 602 -4.36 15.75 -30.04
C GLU A 602 -3.71 14.51 -30.70
N LYS A 603 -2.48 14.16 -30.30
CA LYS A 603 -1.76 12.99 -30.81
C LYS A 603 -1.99 11.75 -29.95
N ASP A 604 -2.58 11.91 -28.77
CA ASP A 604 -2.73 10.84 -27.79
C ASP A 604 -4.13 10.21 -27.89
N THR A 605 -4.28 8.96 -27.44
CA THR A 605 -5.56 8.22 -27.53
C THR A 605 -5.92 7.46 -26.25
N PHE A 606 -5.62 7.96 -25.06
CA PHE A 606 -6.24 7.45 -23.82
C PHE A 606 -7.78 7.39 -23.87
N ALA A 607 -8.35 6.26 -23.45
CA ALA A 607 -9.76 6.11 -23.16
C ALA A 607 -10.02 4.89 -22.25
N LEU A 608 -11.00 5.02 -21.36
CA LEU A 608 -11.50 3.89 -20.59
C LEU A 608 -12.52 3.08 -21.41
N ALA A 609 -12.73 1.83 -21.01
CA ALA A 609 -13.82 1.02 -21.52
C ALA A 609 -15.17 1.73 -21.29
N GLN A 610 -16.15 1.43 -22.14
CA GLN A 610 -17.50 1.95 -22.04
C GLN A 610 -18.49 0.80 -22.22
N SER A 611 -19.62 0.90 -21.53
CA SER A 611 -20.78 0.06 -21.84
C SER A 611 -21.27 0.33 -23.27
N PRO A 612 -21.95 -0.64 -23.90
CA PRO A 612 -22.85 -0.34 -25.00
C PRO A 612 -23.83 0.78 -24.62
N TRP A 613 -24.38 1.48 -25.63
CA TRP A 613 -25.39 2.49 -25.40
C TRP A 613 -26.62 1.90 -24.70
N ARG A 614 -27.07 2.56 -23.64
CA ARG A 614 -28.22 2.15 -22.81
C ARG A 614 -29.35 3.17 -22.88
N ALA A 615 -30.51 2.80 -22.36
CA ALA A 615 -31.61 3.75 -22.16
C ALA A 615 -31.11 4.93 -21.28
N PRO A 616 -31.58 6.18 -21.52
CA PRO A 616 -31.10 7.36 -20.79
C PRO A 616 -31.22 7.23 -19.26
N ALA A 617 -32.25 6.53 -18.77
CA ALA A 617 -32.48 6.29 -17.34
C ALA A 617 -31.43 5.38 -16.68
N SER A 618 -30.65 4.63 -17.47
CA SER A 618 -29.58 3.73 -16.99
C SER A 618 -28.20 4.38 -17.07
N ASN A 619 -28.14 5.70 -17.28
CA ASN A 619 -26.89 6.44 -17.36
C ASN A 619 -26.21 6.58 -16.00
N THR A 620 -24.91 6.34 -15.96
CA THR A 620 -24.04 6.62 -14.81
C THR A 620 -22.79 7.42 -15.21
N ALA A 621 -22.55 7.64 -16.50
CA ALA A 621 -21.43 8.40 -17.02
C ALA A 621 -21.73 9.90 -17.18
N PHE A 622 -20.74 10.73 -16.85
CA PHE A 622 -20.79 12.19 -16.89
C PHE A 622 -19.53 12.75 -17.57
N VAL A 623 -19.67 13.95 -18.14
CA VAL A 623 -18.62 14.68 -18.85
C VAL A 623 -18.60 16.14 -18.40
N LYS A 624 -17.42 16.76 -18.37
CA LYS A 624 -17.30 18.19 -18.08
C LYS A 624 -17.24 18.97 -19.38
N LEU A 625 -18.30 19.70 -19.67
CA LEU A 625 -18.40 20.60 -20.82
C LEU A 625 -17.98 22.02 -20.40
N GLY A 626 -17.85 22.93 -21.37
CA GLY A 626 -17.59 24.35 -21.07
C GLY A 626 -18.67 25.01 -20.20
N SER A 627 -19.88 24.43 -20.14
CA SER A 627 -20.99 24.86 -19.27
C SER A 627 -20.98 24.24 -17.87
N GLY A 628 -20.04 23.33 -17.57
CA GLY A 628 -20.00 22.55 -16.32
C GLY A 628 -20.21 21.06 -16.53
N TRP A 629 -20.39 20.33 -15.44
CA TRP A 629 -20.65 18.89 -15.49
C TRP A 629 -22.04 18.57 -16.04
N ALA A 630 -22.12 17.55 -16.91
CA ALA A 630 -23.33 17.11 -17.55
C ALA A 630 -23.35 15.57 -17.70
N PRO A 631 -24.53 14.93 -17.73
CA PRO A 631 -24.62 13.51 -18.07
C PRO A 631 -24.20 13.29 -19.53
N ILE A 632 -23.58 12.14 -19.83
CA ILE A 632 -23.10 11.81 -21.18
C ILE A 632 -24.24 11.81 -22.22
N THR A 633 -25.49 11.66 -21.77
CA THR A 633 -26.71 11.75 -22.59
C THR A 633 -26.84 13.08 -23.34
N GLN A 634 -26.10 14.12 -22.96
CA GLN A 634 -26.09 15.39 -23.70
C GLN A 634 -25.26 15.32 -24.99
N ILE A 635 -24.27 14.43 -25.05
CA ILE A 635 -23.36 14.30 -26.20
C ILE A 635 -23.51 12.98 -26.95
N SER A 636 -24.16 11.98 -26.34
CA SER A 636 -24.31 10.65 -26.93
C SER A 636 -25.35 10.61 -28.06
N PRO A 637 -25.24 9.66 -29.00
CA PRO A 637 -26.21 9.51 -30.08
C PRO A 637 -27.62 9.24 -29.53
N GLY A 638 -28.60 10.05 -29.95
CA GLY A 638 -30.00 9.89 -29.54
C GLY A 638 -30.26 10.11 -28.04
N GLY A 639 -29.31 10.70 -27.31
CA GLY A 639 -29.44 10.95 -25.87
C GLY A 639 -29.28 9.71 -24.99
N MET A 640 -28.66 8.65 -25.51
CA MET A 640 -28.48 7.37 -24.82
C MET A 640 -27.55 7.47 -23.59
N GLY A 641 -27.80 6.64 -22.58
CA GLY A 641 -26.95 6.53 -21.40
C GLY A 641 -25.74 5.61 -21.62
N ALA A 642 -24.75 5.70 -20.74
CA ALA A 642 -23.62 4.77 -20.67
C ALA A 642 -23.06 4.66 -19.25
N SER A 643 -22.16 3.70 -19.06
CA SER A 643 -21.24 3.59 -17.93
C SER A 643 -19.80 3.56 -18.43
N LEU A 644 -18.88 4.12 -17.66
CA LEU A 644 -17.45 4.10 -17.91
C LEU A 644 -16.79 2.96 -17.14
N GLY A 645 -15.71 2.42 -17.70
CA GLY A 645 -14.84 1.35 -17.20
C GLY A 645 -14.14 1.69 -15.90
N ILE A 646 -14.91 1.97 -14.86
CA ILE A 646 -14.44 2.35 -13.53
C ILE A 646 -15.14 1.45 -12.53
N GLU A 647 -14.35 0.83 -11.68
CA GLU A 647 -14.84 -0.02 -10.59
C GLU A 647 -14.29 0.49 -9.27
N ALA A 648 -15.08 0.38 -8.20
CA ALA A 648 -14.66 0.74 -6.86
C ALA A 648 -14.59 -0.52 -5.99
N MET A 649 -13.47 -0.72 -5.29
CA MET A 649 -13.38 -1.75 -4.25
C MET A 649 -14.01 -1.20 -2.97
N VAL A 650 -15.20 -1.69 -2.63
CA VAL A 650 -16.04 -1.20 -1.54
C VAL A 650 -16.17 -2.27 -0.47
N CYS A 651 -15.84 -1.88 0.75
CA CYS A 651 -15.93 -2.71 1.94
C CYS A 651 -17.08 -2.21 2.83
N SER A 652 -17.88 -3.14 3.35
CA SER A 652 -19.01 -2.82 4.24
C SER A 652 -18.54 -2.33 5.62
N VAL A 653 -19.32 -1.44 6.25
CA VAL A 653 -19.06 -0.92 7.61
C VAL A 653 -19.07 -2.05 8.63
N LEU A 654 -18.05 -2.01 9.50
CA LEU A 654 -17.93 -2.75 10.75
C LEU A 654 -19.29 -2.97 11.44
N PRO A 655 -19.70 -4.22 11.70
CA PRO A 655 -20.68 -4.47 12.75
C PRO A 655 -20.07 -4.05 14.09
N SER A 656 -20.83 -3.24 14.86
CA SER A 656 -20.65 -3.21 16.31
C SER A 656 -21.13 -4.55 16.86
N GLY A 657 -20.19 -5.43 17.19
CA GLY A 657 -20.45 -6.71 17.88
C GLY A 657 -19.98 -7.94 17.09
N PRO A 658 -19.62 -9.03 17.79
CA PRO A 658 -18.83 -10.10 17.20
C PRO A 658 -19.72 -11.02 16.35
N PRO A 659 -19.20 -11.52 15.22
CA PRO A 659 -19.60 -12.81 14.70
C PRO A 659 -18.48 -13.82 14.95
N THR A 660 -18.78 -14.84 15.75
CA THR A 660 -18.06 -16.11 15.70
C THR A 660 -18.66 -16.94 14.57
N ALA A 661 -17.85 -17.41 13.64
CA ALA A 661 -17.91 -18.76 13.06
C ALA A 661 -16.72 -18.95 12.09
N ALA A 662 -15.94 -20.00 12.35
CA ALA A 662 -14.69 -20.34 11.68
C ALA A 662 -14.85 -20.66 10.18
N ALA A 663 -13.83 -20.29 9.40
CA ALA A 663 -13.59 -20.85 8.08
C ALA A 663 -13.39 -22.38 8.20
N THR A 664 -14.06 -23.15 7.37
CA THR A 664 -13.86 -24.60 7.23
C THR A 664 -13.64 -24.90 5.74
N GLU A 665 -12.41 -24.71 5.27
CA GLU A 665 -12.00 -25.04 3.89
C GLU A 665 -11.49 -26.48 3.77
N ILE A 666 -11.49 -27.02 2.55
CA ILE A 666 -10.88 -28.33 2.22
C ILE A 666 -9.44 -28.09 1.78
N ASP A 667 -8.45 -28.63 2.50
CA ASP A 667 -7.05 -28.54 2.11
C ASP A 667 -6.72 -29.58 1.03
N LEU A 668 -6.09 -29.16 -0.06
CA LEU A 668 -5.75 -30.02 -1.19
C LEU A 668 -4.23 -30.07 -1.39
N TYR A 669 -3.63 -31.26 -1.34
CA TYR A 669 -2.18 -31.41 -1.56
C TYR A 669 -1.79 -32.76 -2.22
N PRO A 670 -0.78 -32.79 -3.11
CA PRO A 670 -0.19 -31.63 -3.79
C PRO A 670 -1.18 -31.01 -4.80
N ASN A 671 -1.11 -29.69 -4.98
CA ASN A 671 -1.88 -28.96 -5.98
C ASN A 671 -0.98 -27.87 -6.64
N PRO A 672 -0.51 -28.05 -7.88
CA PRO A 672 -0.94 -29.07 -8.84
C PRO A 672 -0.53 -30.51 -8.47
N THR A 673 -1.30 -31.49 -8.94
CA THR A 673 -1.03 -32.93 -8.79
C THR A 673 -0.59 -33.54 -10.11
N SER A 674 0.28 -34.57 -10.06
CA SER A 674 0.67 -35.36 -11.23
C SER A 674 -0.02 -36.73 -11.30
N ALA A 675 -0.46 -37.30 -10.19
CA ALA A 675 -1.02 -38.67 -10.13
C ALA A 675 -2.07 -38.89 -9.03
N ALA A 676 -1.96 -38.18 -7.90
CA ALA A 676 -2.92 -38.26 -6.81
C ALA A 676 -2.96 -36.95 -6.01
N ILE A 677 -4.14 -36.60 -5.51
CA ILE A 677 -4.35 -35.45 -4.63
C ILE A 677 -5.06 -35.91 -3.37
N ILE A 678 -4.64 -35.38 -2.23
CA ILE A 678 -5.22 -35.64 -0.93
C ILE A 678 -6.07 -34.44 -0.55
N ALA A 679 -7.35 -34.67 -0.29
CA ALA A 679 -8.30 -33.68 0.19
C ALA A 679 -8.52 -33.89 1.68
N ARG A 680 -7.94 -33.03 2.51
CA ARG A 680 -8.19 -32.98 3.94
C ARG A 680 -9.45 -32.18 4.20
N LEU A 681 -10.46 -32.85 4.72
CA LEU A 681 -11.79 -32.30 4.93
C LEU A 681 -11.88 -31.68 6.33
N PRO A 682 -12.56 -30.54 6.47
CA PRO A 682 -12.77 -29.87 7.75
C PRO A 682 -13.93 -30.53 8.52
N LEU A 683 -13.93 -31.86 8.58
CA LEU A 683 -14.97 -32.67 9.21
C LEU A 683 -14.45 -33.23 10.54
N SER A 684 -15.32 -33.34 11.54
CA SER A 684 -15.02 -34.11 12.76
C SER A 684 -14.97 -35.62 12.44
N ASP A 685 -14.14 -36.38 13.15
CA ASP A 685 -14.00 -37.83 12.96
C ASP A 685 -15.38 -38.54 12.92
N ASN A 686 -15.59 -39.40 11.91
CA ASN A 686 -16.81 -40.20 11.65
C ASN A 686 -18.04 -39.50 11.02
N VAL A 687 -17.91 -38.30 10.44
CA VAL A 687 -19.02 -37.72 9.65
C VAL A 687 -19.05 -38.33 8.24
N PRO A 688 -20.12 -39.03 7.83
CA PRO A 688 -20.21 -39.56 6.47
C PRO A 688 -20.36 -38.43 5.45
N PHE A 689 -19.64 -38.54 4.35
CA PHE A 689 -19.72 -37.61 3.24
C PHE A 689 -19.70 -38.31 1.89
N ASP A 690 -20.28 -37.65 0.89
CA ASP A 690 -20.16 -37.98 -0.52
C ASP A 690 -19.28 -36.93 -1.20
N ALA A 691 -18.33 -37.36 -2.02
CA ALA A 691 -17.47 -36.48 -2.79
C ALA A 691 -17.62 -36.72 -4.30
N ALA A 692 -17.56 -35.65 -5.08
CA ALA A 692 -17.64 -35.68 -6.53
C ALA A 692 -16.61 -34.70 -7.13
N VAL A 693 -15.92 -35.12 -8.19
CA VAL A 693 -14.95 -34.29 -8.91
C VAL A 693 -15.48 -33.97 -10.29
N TYR A 694 -15.41 -32.71 -10.69
CA TYR A 694 -15.88 -32.22 -11.98
C TYR A 694 -14.72 -31.57 -12.76
N ASN A 695 -14.77 -31.66 -14.09
CA ASN A 695 -13.90 -30.88 -14.97
C ASN A 695 -14.44 -29.44 -15.14
N PRO A 696 -13.73 -28.52 -15.82
CA PRO A 696 -14.16 -27.11 -15.97
C PRO A 696 -15.47 -26.96 -16.74
N GLN A 697 -15.85 -27.95 -17.56
CA GLN A 697 -17.11 -27.98 -18.29
C GLN A 697 -18.28 -28.52 -17.44
N GLY A 698 -18.06 -28.78 -16.14
CA GLY A 698 -19.07 -29.30 -15.22
C GLY A 698 -19.39 -30.79 -15.42
N THR A 699 -18.58 -31.53 -16.18
CA THR A 699 -18.75 -32.97 -16.37
C THR A 699 -18.17 -33.71 -15.17
N LEU A 700 -18.91 -34.68 -14.66
CA LEU A 700 -18.47 -35.53 -13.54
C LEU A 700 -17.33 -36.47 -13.99
N VAL A 701 -16.24 -36.47 -13.23
CA VAL A 701 -14.99 -37.19 -13.52
C VAL A 701 -14.74 -38.33 -12.51
N ALA A 702 -15.09 -38.13 -11.24
CA ALA A 702 -15.00 -39.15 -10.20
C ALA A 702 -16.02 -38.94 -9.07
N THR A 703 -16.37 -40.02 -8.37
CA THR A 703 -17.27 -40.00 -7.20
C THR A 703 -16.78 -40.93 -6.11
N TYR A 704 -17.00 -40.54 -4.86
CA TYR A 704 -16.69 -41.30 -3.65
C TYR A 704 -17.92 -41.22 -2.74
N ALA A 705 -18.51 -42.36 -2.39
CA ALA A 705 -19.75 -42.40 -1.61
C ALA A 705 -19.51 -43.06 -0.25
N GLN A 706 -20.20 -42.56 0.79
CA GLN A 706 -20.15 -43.09 2.15
C GLN A 706 -18.72 -43.22 2.72
N SER A 707 -17.89 -42.19 2.52
CA SER A 707 -16.55 -42.15 3.10
C SER A 707 -16.59 -41.58 4.52
N PHE A 708 -15.65 -42.04 5.35
CA PHE A 708 -15.49 -41.64 6.76
C PHE A 708 -14.07 -41.10 7.06
N ASP A 709 -13.17 -41.15 6.06
CA ASP A 709 -11.81 -40.67 6.20
C ASP A 709 -11.75 -39.17 5.87
N ASN A 710 -11.30 -38.37 6.83
CA ASN A 710 -11.12 -36.93 6.66
C ASN A 710 -9.97 -36.62 5.69
N ASN A 711 -9.14 -37.60 5.29
CA ASN A 711 -8.16 -37.47 4.21
C ASN A 711 -8.62 -38.28 2.99
N LEU A 712 -9.39 -37.66 2.10
CA LEU A 712 -9.83 -38.30 0.87
C LEU A 712 -8.69 -38.30 -0.17
N VAL A 713 -8.17 -39.48 -0.51
CA VAL A 713 -7.19 -39.63 -1.59
C VAL A 713 -7.90 -39.82 -2.93
N ILE A 714 -7.63 -38.91 -3.87
CA ILE A 714 -8.20 -38.88 -5.22
C ILE A 714 -7.09 -39.22 -6.21
N SER A 715 -7.18 -40.37 -6.88
CA SER A 715 -6.30 -40.67 -8.01
C SER A 715 -6.71 -39.85 -9.23
N THR A 716 -5.73 -39.18 -9.83
CA THR A 716 -5.88 -38.36 -11.04
C THR A 716 -5.16 -38.99 -12.23
N GLU A 717 -4.77 -40.26 -12.10
CA GLU A 717 -4.10 -41.01 -13.15
C GLU A 717 -5.03 -41.20 -14.36
N GLY A 718 -4.53 -40.86 -15.55
CA GLY A 718 -5.30 -40.88 -16.79
C GLY A 718 -6.23 -39.68 -17.03
N TRP A 719 -6.28 -38.71 -16.12
CA TRP A 719 -7.03 -37.47 -16.33
C TRP A 719 -6.22 -36.49 -17.21
N CYS A 720 -6.90 -35.73 -18.06
CA CYS A 720 -6.27 -34.67 -18.85
C CYS A 720 -5.72 -33.57 -17.93
N SER A 721 -4.62 -32.95 -18.33
CA SER A 721 -4.11 -31.75 -17.66
C SER A 721 -5.15 -30.64 -17.66
N GLY A 722 -5.34 -29.96 -16.52
CA GLY A 722 -6.36 -28.92 -16.38
C GLY A 722 -6.90 -28.77 -14.97
N LEU A 723 -7.86 -27.84 -14.80
CA LEU A 723 -8.52 -27.54 -13.53
C LEU A 723 -9.64 -28.55 -13.23
N TYR A 724 -9.75 -28.99 -12.00
CA TYR A 724 -10.81 -29.86 -11.50
C TYR A 724 -11.43 -29.25 -10.24
N ILE A 725 -12.72 -29.49 -10.03
CA ILE A 725 -13.48 -28.99 -8.89
C ILE A 725 -13.92 -30.19 -8.05
N LEU A 726 -13.41 -30.28 -6.82
CA LEU A 726 -13.88 -31.20 -5.80
C LEU A 726 -15.09 -30.58 -5.08
N ARG A 727 -16.18 -31.34 -4.97
CA ARG A 727 -17.34 -31.03 -4.16
C ARG A 727 -17.53 -32.14 -3.13
N VAL A 728 -17.71 -31.78 -1.87
CA VAL A 728 -17.94 -32.72 -0.76
C VAL A 728 -19.25 -32.35 -0.08
N SER A 729 -20.16 -33.30 0.08
CA SER A 729 -21.50 -33.09 0.65
C SER A 729 -21.70 -34.00 1.85
N THR A 730 -22.07 -33.43 2.99
CA THR A 730 -22.56 -34.15 4.16
C THR A 730 -24.09 -34.06 4.21
N SER A 731 -24.72 -34.63 5.23
CA SER A 731 -26.18 -34.48 5.44
C SER A 731 -26.61 -33.04 5.75
N SER A 732 -25.69 -32.15 6.12
CA SER A 732 -26.00 -30.79 6.58
C SER A 732 -25.26 -29.68 5.83
N GLN A 733 -24.14 -29.98 5.16
CA GLN A 733 -23.28 -28.96 4.53
C GLN A 733 -22.69 -29.45 3.21
N THR A 734 -22.27 -28.52 2.36
CA THR A 734 -21.50 -28.79 1.14
C THR A 734 -20.25 -27.91 1.13
N TYR A 735 -19.11 -28.53 0.90
CA TYR A 735 -17.80 -27.91 0.76
C TYR A 735 -17.33 -28.03 -0.69
N SER A 736 -16.48 -27.12 -1.14
CA SER A 736 -15.87 -27.20 -2.47
C SER A 736 -14.45 -26.69 -2.48
N ALA A 737 -13.58 -27.32 -3.27
CA ALA A 737 -12.22 -26.87 -3.50
C ALA A 737 -11.77 -27.19 -4.93
N ARG A 738 -10.70 -26.55 -5.41
CA ARG A 738 -10.24 -26.65 -6.79
C ARG A 738 -8.79 -27.13 -6.85
N PHE A 739 -8.47 -27.99 -7.80
CA PHE A 739 -7.09 -28.42 -8.05
C PHE A 739 -6.72 -28.55 -9.51
N VAL A 740 -5.43 -28.47 -9.80
CA VAL A 740 -4.86 -28.57 -11.14
C VAL A 740 -4.18 -29.94 -11.30
N LYS A 741 -4.50 -30.65 -12.38
CA LYS A 741 -3.74 -31.81 -12.85
C LYS A 741 -2.71 -31.32 -13.86
N ASN A 742 -1.43 -31.64 -13.63
CA ASN A 742 -0.34 -31.41 -14.59
C ASN A 742 -0.32 -32.46 -15.70
#